data_AF-A0A965XXC8-F1
#
_entry.id   AF-A0A965XXC8-F1
#
_cell.length_a   1.000
_cell.length_b   1.000
_cell.length_c   1.000
_cell.angle_alpha   90.00
_cell.angle_beta   90.00
_cell.angle_gamma   90.00
#
_symmetry.space_group_name_H-M   'P 1'
#
loop_
_entity.id
_entity.type
_entity.pdbx_description
1 polymer ?
#
loop_
_entity_poly.entity_id
_entity_poly.type
_entity_poly.pdbx_seq_one_letter_code
_entity_poly.pdbx_strand_id
1 'polypeptide(L)'
;MSEPRFQDISEQKRPEAADSDPRHPDYQAGVLALILLGIICLGIILTLSLSWRSQRRLEAVAAGGFRTEASIEAGQADHLISEAGLLAGRNLPAYWHDLMTTGRLAPADFLLRLFISPDYLRQNRGDEQFIEDLYGLLSQQDMGSSAKETAQASLQETGSRIALINQLLDDNGYSGSIPLPSPPTRLRTVYVAENRPVSGSEIVGRLPVQLELRLTGSQTSLRLYANDRLQISRRPSVNDPSLLNQHTLEWNTDAHSTGNYQLAVMVLTGDGRGYWQTLETYEVPVVLPLSAAQVRHERLPDTAEATSWYRLPPIADAALLNLFNAEQPIRLELFDAYRNGLADTESHPDWPTALRYRPRVLQPEPAEAAASRDEETGSAFYVRATAIESQSSGPRTFSLLPALGVAEPVDQPGRFVAVMEVRDDELLITDESGQSSWQPAEAYHWQNPSGRLVHLSLSDLNGDTVDFVPYFQMTDDRYALVVPETVDTLDFDWQAMEGSAADVIITQTTSQRDYDVQQNQLRLARSVNDITFQVTGFDGTVGHYHLSILRMPHNGEFQQTLVQFPAGYHNWLWYSYLQYPAWQFEAFRPQIDWNDFIKAQATADRSLVDSGNSPAHWIRSGSPVYDGVSWRAAAVPVISHFADPRNFLDPVNIFQFEKMTFSSEVHHTDAVETMLRGTFMESGNRQGIDYAPLLVLAGRRADISPFFLAARVIQEMGRQAESPLATGSLSGYPDIYNFYNIGSTPNPEVPDGARINGARYAMFGVNPDQGEISEQEAAWLIPWNTPQRAMIGGALWISERYVQVGQDTLYLQKFDLIGSQGLFARQYAQNIQMAWAEGRRTWQAYRDTDLLDQPFVFRIPIFEGMPDKPQPWP
;
A
#
# COMPACT_ATOMS: atom_id res chain seq x y z
N MET A 1 -46.45 50.23 3.83
CA MET A 1 -47.21 50.53 5.05
C MET A 1 -47.47 49.20 5.72
N SER A 2 -46.99 48.84 6.90
CA SER A 2 -46.18 49.48 7.95
C SER A 2 -45.94 48.35 8.96
N GLU A 3 -44.68 48.11 9.34
CA GLU A 3 -44.31 47.50 10.63
C GLU A 3 -45.00 48.25 11.80
N PRO A 4 -45.27 47.61 12.96
CA PRO A 4 -44.24 47.37 14.00
C PRO A 4 -44.53 46.09 14.86
N ARG A 5 -43.75 45.61 15.83
CA ARG A 5 -42.48 45.97 16.49
C ARG A 5 -42.07 44.71 17.28
N PHE A 6 -40.80 44.32 17.19
CA PHE A 6 -40.15 43.48 18.19
C PHE A 6 -39.74 44.34 19.40
N GLN A 7 -39.91 43.80 20.61
CA GLN A 7 -39.16 44.21 21.80
C GLN A 7 -38.88 42.97 22.66
N ASP A 8 -37.66 42.96 23.15
CA ASP A 8 -36.84 41.84 23.64
C ASP A 8 -36.74 41.86 25.18
N ILE A 9 -36.00 40.88 25.72
CA ILE A 9 -35.41 40.76 27.07
C ILE A 9 -36.34 39.99 28.05
N SER A 10 -35.96 38.92 28.77
CA SER A 10 -34.68 38.46 29.35
C SER A 10 -34.77 37.01 29.84
N GLU A 11 -33.60 36.36 29.94
CA GLU A 11 -33.23 35.35 30.96
C GLU A 11 -34.02 34.03 31.01
N GLN A 12 -33.48 33.00 30.35
CA GLN A 12 -33.49 31.65 30.95
C GLN A 12 -32.10 31.03 30.91
N LYS A 13 -31.63 30.73 32.13
CA LYS A 13 -30.36 30.10 32.47
C LYS A 13 -30.12 28.79 31.72
N ARG A 14 -28.88 28.62 31.26
CA ARG A 14 -28.23 27.32 31.01
C ARG A 14 -28.44 26.39 32.22
N PRO A 15 -28.71 25.10 32.03
CA PRO A 15 -28.38 24.11 33.05
C PRO A 15 -26.86 23.95 33.07
N GLU A 16 -26.26 24.20 34.24
CA GLU A 16 -24.87 23.87 34.55
C GLU A 16 -24.65 22.37 34.35
N ALA A 17 -23.55 22.02 33.69
CA ALA A 17 -23.04 20.65 33.62
C ALA A 17 -22.66 20.23 35.04
N ALA A 18 -23.40 19.27 35.59
CA ALA A 18 -23.07 18.65 36.86
C ALA A 18 -21.77 17.85 36.71
N ASP A 19 -20.76 18.28 37.45
CA ASP A 19 -19.53 17.54 37.73
C ASP A 19 -19.90 16.21 38.41
N SER A 20 -19.82 15.11 37.67
CA SER A 20 -20.26 13.79 38.12
C SER A 20 -19.14 13.05 38.86
N ASP A 21 -18.98 13.33 40.15
CA ASP A 21 -18.13 12.51 41.04
C ASP A 21 -18.76 11.12 41.23
N PRO A 22 -18.11 10.03 40.78
CA PRO A 22 -18.66 8.66 40.84
C PRO A 22 -18.84 8.10 42.26
N ARG A 23 -18.47 8.87 43.30
CA ARG A 23 -18.63 8.51 44.72
C ARG A 23 -19.86 9.12 45.40
N HIS A 24 -20.63 9.98 44.73
CA HIS A 24 -21.83 10.59 45.31
C HIS A 24 -22.98 9.56 45.44
N PRO A 25 -23.67 9.45 46.59
CA PRO A 25 -24.69 8.43 46.84
C PRO A 25 -25.87 8.50 45.85
N ASP A 26 -26.24 9.68 45.37
CA ASP A 26 -27.29 9.81 44.34
C ASP A 26 -26.84 9.39 42.94
N TYR A 27 -25.53 9.47 42.63
CA TYR A 27 -24.96 8.96 41.39
C TYR A 27 -24.88 7.43 41.42
N GLN A 28 -24.48 6.86 42.57
CA GLN A 28 -24.52 5.42 42.82
C GLN A 28 -25.97 4.88 42.79
N ALA A 29 -26.94 5.63 43.34
CA ALA A 29 -28.36 5.28 43.26
C ALA A 29 -28.92 5.39 41.84
N GLY A 30 -28.50 6.39 41.06
CA GLY A 30 -28.85 6.55 39.65
C GLY A 30 -28.26 5.45 38.76
N VAL A 31 -27.00 5.07 39.00
CA VAL A 31 -26.33 3.95 38.32
C VAL A 31 -26.96 2.61 38.72
N LEU A 32 -27.28 2.39 39.99
CA LEU A 32 -28.03 1.21 40.43
C LEU A 32 -29.44 1.18 39.84
N ALA A 33 -30.12 2.32 39.73
CA ALA A 33 -31.43 2.41 39.10
C ALA A 33 -31.37 2.11 37.60
N LEU A 34 -30.32 2.56 36.90
CA LEU A 34 -30.07 2.24 35.49
C LEU A 34 -29.67 0.77 35.28
N ILE A 35 -28.89 0.18 36.20
CA ILE A 35 -28.57 -1.25 36.18
C ILE A 35 -29.83 -2.07 36.48
N LEU A 36 -30.66 -1.66 37.45
CA LEU A 36 -31.95 -2.30 37.71
C LEU A 36 -32.90 -2.15 36.53
N LEU A 37 -32.96 -0.98 35.88
CA LEU A 37 -33.74 -0.80 34.64
C LEU A 37 -33.19 -1.68 33.52
N GLY A 38 -31.87 -1.80 33.41
CA GLY A 38 -31.20 -2.70 32.47
C GLY A 38 -31.54 -4.16 32.73
N ILE A 39 -31.55 -4.60 33.99
CA ILE A 39 -31.91 -5.97 34.41
C ILE A 39 -33.42 -6.22 34.26
N ILE A 40 -34.26 -5.22 34.54
CA ILE A 40 -35.71 -5.28 34.32
C ILE A 40 -36.00 -5.31 32.82
N CYS A 41 -35.31 -4.52 31.99
CA CYS A 41 -35.40 -4.57 30.54
C CYS A 41 -34.85 -5.88 29.99
N LEU A 42 -33.75 -6.42 30.53
CA LEU A 42 -33.24 -7.73 30.14
C LEU A 42 -34.20 -8.84 30.57
N GLY A 43 -34.85 -8.70 31.73
CA GLY A 43 -35.88 -9.59 32.23
C GLY A 43 -37.18 -9.49 31.44
N ILE A 44 -37.55 -8.29 30.97
CA ILE A 44 -38.68 -8.04 30.06
C ILE A 44 -38.33 -8.55 28.66
N ILE A 45 -37.11 -8.40 28.17
CA ILE A 45 -36.64 -8.97 26.89
C ILE A 45 -36.48 -10.48 27.00
N LEU A 46 -36.07 -11.03 28.15
CA LEU A 46 -36.06 -12.48 28.38
C LEU A 46 -37.47 -13.01 28.52
N THR A 47 -38.38 -12.33 29.21
CA THR A 47 -39.77 -12.78 29.33
C THR A 47 -40.56 -12.54 28.05
N LEU A 48 -40.28 -11.49 27.28
CA LEU A 48 -40.82 -11.29 25.93
C LEU A 48 -40.15 -12.21 24.93
N SER A 49 -38.86 -12.57 25.04
CA SER A 49 -38.23 -13.55 24.14
C SER A 49 -38.57 -14.98 24.55
N LEU A 50 -38.87 -15.25 25.82
CA LEU A 50 -39.45 -16.51 26.30
C LEU A 50 -40.94 -16.56 25.99
N SER A 51 -41.68 -15.43 26.01
CA SER A 51 -43.08 -15.37 25.59
C SER A 51 -43.23 -15.31 24.08
N TRP A 52 -42.23 -14.82 23.34
CA TRP A 52 -42.16 -14.79 21.87
C TRP A 52 -41.54 -16.07 21.33
N ARG A 53 -40.63 -16.74 22.06
CA ARG A 53 -40.24 -18.13 21.79
C ARG A 53 -41.31 -19.11 22.26
N SER A 54 -42.09 -18.81 23.30
CA SER A 54 -43.26 -19.62 23.68
C SER A 54 -44.44 -19.33 22.76
N GLN A 55 -44.67 -18.09 22.30
CA GLN A 55 -45.65 -17.76 21.27
C GLN A 55 -45.21 -18.26 19.91
N ARG A 56 -43.94 -18.16 19.48
CA ARG A 56 -43.45 -18.83 18.26
C ARG A 56 -43.35 -20.34 18.41
N ARG A 57 -43.12 -20.90 19.60
CA ARG A 57 -43.31 -22.34 19.82
C ARG A 57 -44.78 -22.70 19.77
N LEU A 58 -45.70 -21.89 20.31
CA LEU A 58 -47.15 -22.09 20.26
C LEU A 58 -47.71 -21.82 18.86
N GLU A 59 -47.09 -20.96 18.06
CA GLU A 59 -47.44 -20.62 16.66
C GLU A 59 -46.77 -21.58 15.68
N ALA A 60 -45.59 -22.13 15.97
CA ALA A 60 -45.01 -23.26 15.23
C ALA A 60 -45.71 -24.59 15.60
N VAL A 61 -46.20 -24.71 16.84
CA VAL A 61 -47.14 -25.74 17.30
C VAL A 61 -48.54 -25.48 16.70
N ALA A 62 -48.90 -24.24 16.35
CA ALA A 62 -50.18 -23.93 15.67
C ALA A 62 -50.09 -24.03 14.14
N ALA A 63 -48.91 -23.90 13.53
CA ALA A 63 -48.70 -24.03 12.09
C ALA A 63 -48.48 -25.48 11.64
N GLY A 64 -48.05 -26.36 12.54
CA GLY A 64 -48.11 -27.82 12.37
C GLY A 64 -49.25 -28.35 13.21
N GLY A 65 -50.48 -28.23 12.71
CA GLY A 65 -51.70 -28.56 13.43
C GLY A 65 -51.61 -29.88 14.18
N PHE A 66 -51.42 -29.80 15.50
CA PHE A 66 -51.65 -30.93 16.38
C PHE A 66 -53.14 -31.23 16.34
N ARG A 67 -53.50 -32.31 15.65
CA ARG A 67 -54.81 -32.91 15.83
C ARG A 67 -54.82 -33.49 17.24
N THR A 68 -55.77 -33.05 18.08
CA THR A 68 -56.10 -33.77 19.31
C THR A 68 -56.79 -35.07 18.90
N GLU A 69 -56.02 -36.13 18.77
CA GLU A 69 -56.49 -37.52 18.63
C GLU A 69 -56.10 -38.32 19.90
N ALA A 70 -56.77 -39.44 20.13
CA ALA A 70 -56.91 -40.05 21.46
C ALA A 70 -55.58 -40.34 22.17
N SER A 71 -55.51 -39.92 23.44
CA SER A 71 -54.41 -40.22 24.36
C SER A 71 -54.22 -41.73 24.51
N ILE A 72 -52.96 -42.19 24.51
CA ILE A 72 -52.62 -43.57 24.84
C ILE A 72 -52.35 -43.75 26.34
N GLU A 73 -52.41 -44.99 26.82
CA GLU A 73 -52.10 -45.29 28.21
C GLU A 73 -50.62 -45.01 28.55
N ALA A 74 -50.34 -44.58 29.77
CA ALA A 74 -48.98 -44.27 30.22
C ALA A 74 -48.00 -45.44 30.02
N GLY A 75 -48.44 -46.67 30.29
CA GLY A 75 -47.62 -47.88 30.07
C GLY A 75 -47.30 -48.14 28.59
N GLN A 76 -48.21 -47.80 27.67
CA GLN A 76 -47.96 -47.89 26.23
C GLN A 76 -46.96 -46.80 25.78
N ALA A 77 -47.09 -45.58 26.31
CA ALA A 77 -46.17 -44.48 26.04
C ALA A 77 -44.75 -44.78 26.56
N ASP A 78 -44.63 -45.29 27.80
CA ASP A 78 -43.35 -45.70 28.40
C ASP A 78 -42.66 -46.77 27.57
N HIS A 79 -43.41 -47.79 27.12
CA HIS A 79 -42.88 -48.85 26.27
C HIS A 79 -42.37 -48.32 24.92
N LEU A 80 -43.21 -47.56 24.19
CA LEU A 80 -42.83 -46.97 22.91
C LEU A 80 -41.58 -46.10 23.03
N ILE A 81 -41.46 -45.30 24.09
CA ILE A 81 -40.31 -44.41 24.32
C ILE A 81 -39.04 -45.20 24.66
N SER A 82 -39.16 -46.23 25.49
CA SER A 82 -38.04 -47.09 25.87
C SER A 82 -37.45 -47.81 24.65
N GLU A 83 -38.30 -48.53 23.91
CA GLU A 83 -37.87 -49.30 22.73
C GLU A 83 -37.40 -48.39 21.59
N ALA A 84 -38.07 -47.25 21.38
CA ALA A 84 -37.62 -46.27 20.40
C ALA A 84 -36.28 -45.66 20.79
N GLY A 85 -35.99 -45.52 22.09
CA GLY A 85 -34.69 -45.10 22.58
C GLY A 85 -33.59 -46.12 22.29
N LEU A 86 -33.87 -47.42 22.42
CA LEU A 86 -32.95 -48.48 22.03
C LEU A 86 -32.67 -48.45 20.53
N LEU A 87 -33.71 -48.32 19.70
CA LEU A 87 -33.59 -48.22 18.25
C LEU A 87 -32.83 -46.97 17.79
N ALA A 88 -33.02 -45.83 18.46
CA ALA A 88 -32.29 -44.60 18.20
C ALA A 88 -30.88 -44.58 18.84
N GLY A 89 -30.53 -45.58 19.66
CA GLY A 89 -29.26 -45.63 20.39
C GLY A 89 -29.10 -44.52 21.44
N ARG A 90 -30.19 -43.95 21.94
CA ARG A 90 -30.18 -42.89 22.97
C ARG A 90 -31.49 -42.83 23.75
N ASN A 91 -31.45 -42.29 24.96
CA ASN A 91 -32.66 -41.98 25.69
C ASN A 91 -33.45 -40.86 24.99
N LEU A 92 -34.73 -41.11 24.73
CA LEU A 92 -35.62 -40.10 24.17
C LEU A 92 -36.08 -39.12 25.25
N PRO A 93 -36.32 -37.83 24.90
CA PRO A 93 -36.78 -36.84 25.87
C PRO A 93 -38.10 -37.22 26.57
N ALA A 94 -38.18 -37.00 27.88
CA ALA A 94 -39.37 -37.32 28.69
C ALA A 94 -40.65 -36.59 28.24
N TYR A 95 -40.54 -35.47 27.52
CA TYR A 95 -41.71 -34.74 27.03
C TYR A 95 -42.51 -35.53 25.98
N TRP A 96 -41.92 -36.52 25.30
CA TRP A 96 -42.67 -37.37 24.35
C TRP A 96 -43.77 -38.16 25.07
N HIS A 97 -43.52 -38.58 26.32
CA HIS A 97 -44.51 -39.27 27.14
C HIS A 97 -45.71 -38.37 27.41
N ASP A 98 -45.46 -37.14 27.88
CA ASP A 98 -46.51 -36.16 28.13
C ASP A 98 -47.31 -35.83 26.87
N LEU A 99 -46.65 -35.64 25.71
CA LEU A 99 -47.34 -35.33 24.47
C LEU A 99 -48.27 -36.47 24.02
N MET A 100 -47.86 -37.74 24.12
CA MET A 100 -48.69 -38.87 23.70
C MET A 100 -49.81 -39.18 24.70
N THR A 101 -49.54 -39.13 26.00
CA THR A 101 -50.56 -39.37 27.05
C THR A 101 -51.57 -38.26 27.18
N THR A 102 -51.26 -37.03 26.73
CA THR A 102 -52.22 -35.92 26.68
C THR A 102 -52.94 -35.80 25.33
N GLY A 103 -52.68 -36.70 24.37
CA GLY A 103 -53.26 -36.65 23.03
C GLY A 103 -52.77 -35.46 22.18
N ARG A 104 -51.67 -34.83 22.59
CA ARG A 104 -50.99 -33.75 21.85
C ARG A 104 -50.02 -34.28 20.80
N LEU A 105 -49.86 -35.60 20.65
CA LEU A 105 -49.08 -36.22 19.59
C LEU A 105 -49.61 -37.64 19.37
N ALA A 106 -50.00 -37.96 18.14
CA ALA A 106 -50.42 -39.31 17.80
C ALA A 106 -49.23 -40.28 17.81
N PRO A 107 -49.42 -41.56 18.19
CA PRO A 107 -48.39 -42.59 18.06
C PRO A 107 -47.85 -42.72 16.64
N ALA A 108 -48.70 -42.54 15.63
CA ALA A 108 -48.30 -42.52 14.23
C ALA A 108 -47.26 -41.43 13.93
N ASP A 109 -47.50 -40.19 14.36
CA ASP A 109 -46.56 -39.07 14.21
C ASP A 109 -45.25 -39.30 14.98
N PHE A 110 -45.33 -39.90 16.18
CA PHE A 110 -44.15 -40.28 16.95
C PHE A 110 -43.29 -41.29 16.19
N LEU A 111 -43.89 -42.38 15.72
CA LEU A 111 -43.19 -43.43 14.97
C LEU A 111 -42.61 -42.89 13.67
N LEU A 112 -43.38 -42.11 12.90
CA LEU A 112 -42.85 -41.49 11.69
C LEU A 112 -41.63 -40.60 12.00
N ARG A 113 -41.69 -39.77 13.06
CA ARG A 113 -40.57 -38.93 13.51
C ARG A 113 -39.36 -39.75 13.97
N LEU A 114 -39.57 -40.88 14.62
CA LEU A 114 -38.51 -41.82 15.00
C LEU A 114 -37.81 -42.39 13.76
N PHE A 115 -38.58 -42.95 12.83
CA PHE A 115 -38.04 -43.64 11.66
C PHE A 115 -37.41 -42.72 10.60
N ILE A 116 -37.75 -41.43 10.62
CA ILE A 116 -37.07 -40.40 9.81
C ILE A 116 -36.08 -39.56 10.61
N SER A 117 -35.77 -39.95 11.87
CA SER A 117 -34.79 -39.24 12.68
C SER A 117 -33.37 -39.50 12.18
N PRO A 118 -32.44 -38.53 12.35
CA PRO A 118 -31.03 -38.74 12.05
C PRO A 118 -30.45 -40.00 12.70
N ASP A 119 -30.82 -40.30 13.94
CA ASP A 119 -30.26 -41.43 14.69
C ASP A 119 -30.68 -42.80 14.13
N TYR A 120 -31.91 -42.91 13.65
CA TYR A 120 -32.39 -44.12 12.99
C TYR A 120 -31.81 -44.22 11.57
N LEU A 121 -31.85 -43.14 10.78
CA LEU A 121 -31.41 -43.14 9.39
C LEU A 121 -29.90 -43.37 9.22
N ARG A 122 -29.06 -42.95 10.19
CA ARG A 122 -27.62 -43.23 10.20
C ARG A 122 -27.28 -44.72 10.18
N GLN A 123 -28.20 -45.57 10.63
CA GLN A 123 -28.00 -47.03 10.68
C GLN A 123 -28.30 -47.69 9.32
N ASN A 124 -28.71 -46.92 8.31
CA ASN A 124 -28.97 -47.36 6.93
C ASN A 124 -29.92 -48.58 6.85
N ARG A 125 -30.97 -48.56 7.67
CA ARG A 125 -31.94 -49.67 7.77
C ARG A 125 -32.89 -49.69 6.57
N GLY A 126 -32.80 -50.76 5.77
CA GLY A 126 -33.68 -51.02 4.63
C GLY A 126 -35.12 -51.32 5.06
N ASP A 127 -35.99 -51.52 4.07
CA ASP A 127 -37.41 -51.78 4.31
C ASP A 127 -37.68 -53.03 5.16
N GLU A 128 -36.86 -54.07 5.00
CA GLU A 128 -36.98 -55.32 5.77
C GLU A 128 -36.70 -55.11 7.27
N GLN A 129 -35.60 -54.43 7.60
CA GLN A 129 -35.27 -54.11 8.99
C GLN A 129 -36.27 -53.13 9.60
N PHE A 130 -36.74 -52.15 8.82
CA PHE A 130 -37.80 -51.23 9.24
C PHE A 130 -39.09 -51.97 9.63
N ILE A 131 -39.48 -52.99 8.86
CA ILE A 131 -40.64 -53.83 9.18
C ILE A 131 -40.46 -54.53 10.53
N GLU A 132 -39.29 -55.15 10.76
CA GLU A 132 -38.99 -55.83 12.02
C GLU A 132 -38.97 -54.86 13.22
N ASP A 133 -38.37 -53.68 13.05
CA ASP A 133 -38.28 -52.67 14.11
C ASP A 133 -39.66 -52.10 14.47
N LEU A 134 -40.47 -51.79 13.46
CA LEU A 134 -41.84 -51.30 13.64
C LEU A 134 -42.72 -52.36 14.30
N TYR A 135 -42.59 -53.63 13.89
CA TYR A 135 -43.34 -54.73 14.48
C TYR A 135 -42.92 -54.98 15.93
N GLY A 136 -41.61 -54.98 16.22
CA GLY A 136 -41.08 -55.15 17.58
C GLY A 136 -41.54 -54.04 18.53
N LEU A 137 -41.55 -52.79 18.07
CA LEU A 137 -42.05 -51.62 18.80
C LEU A 137 -43.53 -51.72 19.21
N LEU A 138 -44.35 -52.37 18.38
CA LEU A 138 -45.81 -52.39 18.57
C LEU A 138 -46.33 -53.67 19.23
N SER A 139 -45.72 -54.83 18.93
CA SER A 139 -46.27 -56.14 19.30
C SER A 139 -45.62 -56.80 20.51
N GLN A 140 -44.43 -56.35 20.93
CA GLN A 140 -43.63 -56.97 22.00
C GLN A 140 -43.29 -58.45 21.76
N GLN A 141 -43.34 -58.90 20.51
CA GLN A 141 -43.06 -60.28 20.11
C GLN A 141 -42.08 -60.34 18.94
N ASP A 142 -41.34 -61.44 18.85
CA ASP A 142 -40.51 -61.73 17.68
C ASP A 142 -41.40 -61.90 16.45
N MET A 143 -40.99 -61.27 15.33
CA MET A 143 -41.75 -61.32 14.10
C MET A 143 -41.63 -62.69 13.42
N GLY A 144 -42.72 -63.45 13.35
CA GLY A 144 -42.77 -64.71 12.60
C GLY A 144 -42.71 -64.50 11.08
N SER A 145 -42.21 -65.49 10.33
CA SER A 145 -42.00 -65.41 8.88
C SER A 145 -43.25 -65.00 8.08
N SER A 146 -44.43 -65.50 8.46
CA SER A 146 -45.69 -65.18 7.79
C SER A 146 -46.13 -63.72 8.02
N ALA A 147 -45.89 -63.16 9.20
CA ALA A 147 -46.19 -61.75 9.49
C ALA A 147 -45.25 -60.83 8.69
N LYS A 148 -43.97 -61.22 8.60
CA LYS A 148 -42.96 -60.51 7.81
C LYS A 148 -43.32 -60.47 6.31
N GLU A 149 -43.69 -61.61 5.72
CA GLU A 149 -44.15 -61.66 4.32
C GLU A 149 -45.39 -60.79 4.07
N THR A 150 -46.34 -60.78 5.01
CA THR A 150 -47.56 -59.96 4.90
C THR A 150 -47.25 -58.46 4.93
N ALA A 151 -46.39 -58.02 5.86
CA ALA A 151 -45.96 -56.63 5.96
C ALA A 151 -45.12 -56.20 4.74
N GLN A 152 -44.27 -57.09 4.22
CA GLN A 152 -43.51 -56.84 2.99
C GLN A 152 -44.44 -56.68 1.78
N ALA A 153 -45.44 -57.54 1.63
CA ALA A 153 -46.43 -57.45 0.56
C ALA A 153 -47.22 -56.14 0.63
N SER A 154 -47.68 -55.74 1.83
CA SER A 154 -48.38 -54.46 2.04
C SER A 154 -47.50 -53.25 1.69
N LEU A 155 -46.23 -53.26 2.08
CA LEU A 155 -45.30 -52.17 1.76
C LEU A 155 -44.99 -52.08 0.24
N GLN A 156 -44.96 -53.24 -0.44
CA GLN A 156 -44.81 -53.31 -1.89
C GLN A 156 -46.05 -52.78 -2.62
N GLU A 157 -47.24 -53.17 -2.18
CA GLU A 157 -48.53 -52.76 -2.74
C GLU A 157 -48.79 -51.26 -2.55
N THR A 158 -48.68 -50.77 -1.31
CA THR A 158 -49.03 -49.38 -0.95
C THR A 158 -47.98 -48.37 -1.38
N GLY A 159 -46.75 -48.81 -1.61
CA GLY A 159 -45.67 -47.87 -1.91
C GLY A 159 -45.02 -47.25 -0.66
N SER A 160 -45.67 -47.26 0.51
CA SER A 160 -45.43 -46.29 1.57
C SER A 160 -45.19 -46.89 2.95
N ARG A 161 -44.13 -46.44 3.63
CA ARG A 161 -43.88 -46.77 5.04
C ARG A 161 -44.95 -46.15 5.95
N ILE A 162 -45.50 -44.99 5.58
CA ILE A 162 -46.62 -44.37 6.31
C ILE A 162 -47.86 -45.26 6.28
N ALA A 163 -48.19 -45.85 5.13
CA ALA A 163 -49.31 -46.79 5.03
C ALA A 163 -49.11 -48.02 5.92
N LEU A 164 -47.90 -48.58 5.95
CA LEU A 164 -47.59 -49.69 6.84
C LEU A 164 -47.60 -49.30 8.32
N ILE A 165 -47.13 -48.10 8.68
CA ILE A 165 -47.23 -47.57 10.07
C ILE A 165 -48.70 -47.49 10.49
N ASN A 166 -49.56 -46.90 9.66
CA ASN A 166 -50.98 -46.80 9.97
C ASN A 166 -51.62 -48.19 10.12
N GLN A 167 -51.32 -49.13 9.21
CA GLN A 167 -51.86 -50.48 9.26
C GLN A 167 -51.46 -51.22 10.56
N LEU A 168 -50.17 -51.24 10.90
CA LEU A 168 -49.70 -51.95 12.09
C LEU A 168 -50.14 -51.29 13.40
N LEU A 169 -50.34 -49.98 13.41
CA LEU A 169 -50.94 -49.28 14.55
C LEU A 169 -52.39 -49.71 14.78
N ASP A 170 -53.20 -49.73 13.71
CA ASP A 170 -54.60 -50.17 13.76
C ASP A 170 -54.69 -51.65 14.23
N ASP A 171 -53.82 -52.52 13.69
CA ASP A 171 -53.77 -53.95 14.05
C ASP A 171 -53.40 -54.18 15.54
N ASN A 172 -52.67 -53.24 16.16
CA ASN A 172 -52.25 -53.31 17.57
C ASN A 172 -53.09 -52.41 18.50
N GLY A 173 -54.25 -51.92 18.03
CA GLY A 173 -55.21 -51.21 18.86
C GLY A 173 -54.81 -49.76 19.22
N TYR A 174 -53.86 -49.17 18.49
CA TYR A 174 -53.58 -47.75 18.59
C TYR A 174 -54.56 -46.95 17.74
N SER A 175 -54.77 -45.68 18.09
CA SER A 175 -55.64 -44.78 17.34
C SER A 175 -54.87 -43.60 16.77
N GLY A 176 -55.32 -43.15 15.60
CA GLY A 176 -54.75 -42.03 14.86
C GLY A 176 -53.88 -42.48 13.69
N SER A 177 -54.05 -41.82 12.55
CA SER A 177 -53.39 -42.16 11.29
C SER A 177 -52.75 -40.94 10.64
N ILE A 178 -51.63 -41.15 9.97
CA ILE A 178 -50.99 -40.11 9.16
C ILE A 178 -51.65 -40.11 7.77
N PRO A 179 -52.08 -38.94 7.25
CA PRO A 179 -52.61 -38.84 5.90
C PRO A 179 -51.64 -39.41 4.87
N LEU A 180 -52.13 -40.28 3.98
CA LEU A 180 -51.28 -40.87 2.96
C LEU A 180 -50.92 -39.83 1.88
N PRO A 181 -49.64 -39.70 1.53
CA PRO A 181 -49.22 -38.92 0.38
C PRO A 181 -49.79 -39.52 -0.91
N SER A 182 -50.30 -38.69 -1.82
CA SER A 182 -50.70 -39.12 -3.16
C SER A 182 -50.09 -38.20 -4.22
N PRO A 183 -49.27 -38.71 -5.16
CA PRO A 183 -48.75 -40.08 -5.25
C PRO A 183 -47.59 -40.37 -4.27
N PRO A 184 -47.34 -41.63 -3.89
CA PRO A 184 -46.20 -41.99 -3.05
C PRO A 184 -44.87 -41.65 -3.75
N THR A 185 -44.07 -40.82 -3.08
CA THR A 185 -42.75 -40.40 -3.58
C THR A 185 -41.68 -41.29 -2.97
N ARG A 186 -40.92 -42.01 -3.79
CA ARG A 186 -39.79 -42.87 -3.40
C ARG A 186 -38.48 -42.28 -3.93
N LEU A 187 -37.41 -42.41 -3.16
CA LEU A 187 -36.04 -42.11 -3.59
C LEU A 187 -35.51 -43.26 -4.46
N ARG A 188 -35.14 -42.98 -5.71
CA ARG A 188 -34.54 -43.95 -6.64
C ARG A 188 -33.02 -43.90 -6.59
N THR A 189 -32.47 -42.70 -6.73
CA THR A 189 -31.04 -42.44 -6.66
C THR A 189 -30.79 -41.14 -5.91
N VAL A 190 -29.70 -41.13 -5.15
CA VAL A 190 -29.14 -39.95 -4.52
C VAL A 190 -27.63 -39.98 -4.75
N TYR A 191 -27.11 -38.90 -5.31
CA TYR A 191 -25.67 -38.65 -5.39
C TYR A 191 -25.38 -37.33 -4.69
N VAL A 192 -24.27 -37.28 -3.96
CA VAL A 192 -23.84 -36.08 -3.24
C VAL A 192 -22.44 -35.74 -3.75
N ALA A 193 -22.32 -34.62 -4.46
CA ALA A 193 -21.19 -34.33 -5.34
C ALA A 193 -19.86 -34.22 -4.58
N GLU A 194 -18.88 -35.06 -4.89
CA GLU A 194 -17.61 -35.18 -4.15
C GLU A 194 -16.62 -34.01 -4.34
N ASN A 195 -16.95 -33.01 -5.17
CA ASN A 195 -16.13 -31.83 -5.44
C ASN A 195 -16.10 -30.80 -4.30
N ARG A 196 -16.24 -31.26 -3.05
CA ARG A 196 -16.15 -30.43 -1.85
C ARG A 196 -14.69 -30.31 -1.39
N PRO A 197 -14.34 -29.29 -0.58
CA PRO A 197 -13.02 -29.20 0.02
C PRO A 197 -12.70 -30.46 0.84
N VAL A 198 -11.41 -30.78 0.99
CA VAL A 198 -10.98 -31.94 1.78
C VAL A 198 -11.35 -31.75 3.26
N SER A 199 -11.61 -32.85 3.96
CA SER A 199 -11.89 -32.81 5.40
C SER A 199 -10.75 -32.10 6.15
N GLY A 200 -11.10 -31.21 7.07
CA GLY A 200 -10.18 -30.36 7.82
C GLY A 200 -9.89 -29.01 7.16
N SER A 201 -10.43 -28.72 5.97
CA SER A 201 -10.26 -27.40 5.35
C SER A 201 -10.96 -26.30 6.16
N GLU A 202 -10.33 -25.12 6.23
CA GLU A 202 -10.98 -23.89 6.67
C GLU A 202 -12.05 -23.42 5.68
N ILE A 203 -13.23 -23.06 6.19
CA ILE A 203 -14.36 -22.56 5.41
C ILE A 203 -14.81 -21.21 5.97
N VAL A 204 -14.89 -20.22 5.10
CA VAL A 204 -15.47 -18.90 5.36
C VAL A 204 -16.58 -18.61 4.36
N GLY A 205 -17.57 -17.80 4.75
CA GLY A 205 -18.72 -17.49 3.91
C GLY A 205 -19.65 -18.68 3.71
N ARG A 206 -19.71 -19.20 2.48
CA ARG A 206 -20.71 -20.16 2.00
C ARG A 206 -20.07 -21.37 1.38
N LEU A 207 -20.49 -22.56 1.83
CA LEU A 207 -20.13 -23.83 1.22
C LEU A 207 -21.36 -24.47 0.53
N PRO A 208 -21.38 -24.56 -0.81
CA PRO A 208 -22.45 -25.24 -1.52
C PRO A 208 -22.28 -26.76 -1.42
N VAL A 209 -23.36 -27.45 -1.01
CA VAL A 209 -23.48 -28.90 -1.03
C VAL A 209 -24.47 -29.28 -2.12
N GLN A 210 -23.96 -29.92 -3.18
CA GLN A 210 -24.75 -30.31 -4.34
C GLN A 210 -25.25 -31.76 -4.20
N LEU A 211 -26.53 -31.95 -4.48
CA LEU A 211 -27.21 -33.25 -4.50
C LEU A 211 -27.87 -33.47 -5.86
N GLU A 212 -27.79 -34.69 -6.38
CA GLU A 212 -28.54 -35.12 -7.56
C GLU A 212 -29.51 -36.23 -7.17
N LEU A 213 -30.79 -36.02 -7.45
CA LEU A 213 -31.87 -36.88 -6.98
C LEU A 213 -32.73 -37.36 -8.13
N ARG A 214 -33.14 -38.63 -8.06
CA ARG A 214 -34.22 -39.19 -8.90
C ARG A 214 -35.30 -39.73 -7.99
N LEU A 215 -36.55 -39.31 -8.22
CA LEU A 215 -37.69 -39.62 -7.36
C LEU A 215 -38.83 -40.23 -8.20
N THR A 216 -39.79 -40.92 -7.55
CA THR A 216 -41.03 -41.36 -8.24
C THR A 216 -42.17 -40.34 -8.16
N GLY A 217 -41.98 -39.27 -7.39
CA GLY A 217 -42.98 -38.22 -7.17
C GLY A 217 -42.31 -36.94 -6.64
N SER A 218 -43.09 -35.89 -6.41
CA SER A 218 -42.57 -34.56 -6.09
C SER A 218 -42.44 -34.25 -4.59
N GLN A 219 -42.96 -35.12 -3.71
CA GLN A 219 -42.94 -34.85 -2.27
C GLN A 219 -41.60 -35.24 -1.66
N THR A 220 -40.71 -34.28 -1.50
CA THR A 220 -39.41 -34.48 -0.83
C THR A 220 -39.01 -33.28 0.04
N SER A 221 -38.16 -33.52 1.03
CA SER A 221 -37.50 -32.49 1.83
C SER A 221 -36.01 -32.78 1.91
N LEU A 222 -35.21 -31.80 1.52
CA LEU A 222 -33.75 -31.82 1.62
C LEU A 222 -33.34 -31.05 2.86
N ARG A 223 -32.41 -31.60 3.63
CA ARG A 223 -31.93 -30.97 4.85
C ARG A 223 -30.41 -31.04 4.94
N LEU A 224 -29.81 -29.98 5.46
CA LEU A 224 -28.39 -29.91 5.78
C LEU A 224 -28.24 -29.77 7.28
N TYR A 225 -27.34 -30.56 7.85
CA TYR A 225 -26.99 -30.57 9.25
C TYR A 225 -25.51 -30.20 9.43
N ALA A 226 -25.21 -29.53 10.54
CA ALA A 226 -23.85 -29.28 11.02
C ALA A 226 -23.81 -29.66 12.50
N ASN A 227 -22.92 -30.58 12.88
CA ASN A 227 -22.85 -31.17 14.23
C ASN A 227 -24.24 -31.57 14.76
N ASP A 228 -24.98 -32.34 13.95
CA ASP A 228 -26.34 -32.83 14.23
C ASP A 228 -27.42 -31.77 14.45
N ARG A 229 -27.11 -30.49 14.22
CA ARG A 229 -28.08 -29.40 14.24
C ARG A 229 -28.53 -29.09 12.81
N LEU A 230 -29.85 -29.06 12.61
CA LEU A 230 -30.45 -28.68 11.35
C LEU A 230 -30.09 -27.23 11.01
N GLN A 231 -29.48 -27.03 9.85
CA GLN A 231 -29.11 -25.71 9.31
C GLN A 231 -30.13 -25.24 8.27
N ILE A 232 -30.43 -26.12 7.31
CA ILE A 232 -31.33 -25.80 6.20
C ILE A 232 -32.36 -26.90 6.05
N SER A 233 -33.59 -26.52 5.73
CA SER A 233 -34.63 -27.45 5.29
C SER A 233 -35.36 -26.86 4.08
N ARG A 234 -35.24 -27.52 2.93
CA ARG A 234 -35.84 -27.09 1.65
C ARG A 234 -36.79 -28.17 1.13
N ARG A 235 -37.91 -27.75 0.53
CA ARG A 235 -38.81 -28.63 -0.23
C ARG A 235 -38.71 -28.25 -1.70
N PRO A 236 -37.85 -28.91 -2.48
CA PRO A 236 -37.66 -28.56 -3.88
C PRO A 236 -38.92 -28.88 -4.69
N SER A 237 -39.19 -28.03 -5.67
CA SER A 237 -40.18 -28.28 -6.72
C SER A 237 -39.44 -28.61 -8.00
N VAL A 238 -39.81 -29.71 -8.67
CA VAL A 238 -39.20 -30.16 -9.92
C VAL A 238 -40.28 -30.49 -10.94
N ASN A 239 -40.05 -30.13 -12.20
CA ASN A 239 -41.03 -30.32 -13.27
C ASN A 239 -41.25 -31.81 -13.57
N ASP A 240 -40.16 -32.59 -13.63
CA ASP A 240 -40.22 -34.05 -13.76
C ASP A 240 -39.32 -34.70 -12.70
N PRO A 241 -39.89 -35.21 -11.59
CA PRO A 241 -39.11 -35.86 -10.53
C PRO A 241 -38.48 -37.19 -10.97
N SER A 242 -38.94 -37.79 -12.07
CA SER A 242 -38.45 -39.08 -12.56
C SER A 242 -37.11 -38.98 -13.30
N LEU A 243 -36.68 -37.76 -13.63
CA LEU A 243 -35.34 -37.46 -14.14
C LEU A 243 -34.36 -37.20 -12.98
N LEU A 244 -33.07 -37.21 -13.31
CA LEU A 244 -32.03 -36.81 -12.36
C LEU A 244 -32.03 -35.27 -12.25
N ASN A 245 -32.36 -34.75 -11.08
CA ASN A 245 -32.48 -33.31 -10.81
C ASN A 245 -31.38 -32.87 -9.83
N GLN A 246 -30.69 -31.78 -10.15
CA GLN A 246 -29.66 -31.19 -9.31
C GLN A 246 -30.25 -30.18 -8.32
N HIS A 247 -29.76 -30.20 -7.09
CA HIS A 247 -30.16 -29.32 -6.00
C HIS A 247 -28.94 -28.85 -5.21
N THR A 248 -28.97 -27.61 -4.73
CA THR A 248 -27.90 -27.04 -3.90
C THR A 248 -28.44 -26.60 -2.54
N LEU A 249 -27.73 -26.97 -1.48
CA LEU A 249 -27.91 -26.50 -0.11
C LEU A 249 -26.65 -25.73 0.29
N GLU A 250 -26.80 -24.49 0.78
CA GLU A 250 -25.64 -23.63 1.10
C GLU A 250 -25.41 -23.50 2.60
N TRP A 251 -24.33 -24.08 3.12
CA TRP A 251 -23.95 -23.85 4.51
C TRP A 251 -23.28 -22.48 4.66
N ASN A 252 -23.90 -21.57 5.41
CA ASN A 252 -23.37 -20.24 5.71
C ASN A 252 -22.64 -20.25 7.06
N THR A 253 -21.31 -20.08 7.07
CA THR A 253 -20.48 -20.10 8.28
C THR A 253 -20.53 -18.80 9.07
N ASP A 254 -20.99 -17.67 8.50
CA ASP A 254 -21.13 -16.40 9.23
C ASP A 254 -22.13 -16.51 10.41
N ALA A 255 -23.01 -17.52 10.38
CA ALA A 255 -23.99 -17.79 11.43
C ALA A 255 -23.46 -18.72 12.54
N HIS A 256 -22.18 -19.11 12.49
CA HIS A 256 -21.58 -20.12 13.35
C HIS A 256 -20.43 -19.55 14.17
N SER A 257 -20.22 -20.09 15.37
CA SER A 257 -19.01 -19.82 16.13
C SER A 257 -17.83 -20.58 15.55
N THR A 258 -16.61 -20.08 15.75
CA THR A 258 -15.37 -20.79 15.39
C THR A 258 -15.34 -22.22 15.93
N GLY A 259 -14.81 -23.15 15.14
CA GLY A 259 -14.62 -24.54 15.53
C GLY A 259 -14.89 -25.54 14.41
N ASN A 260 -14.87 -26.84 14.76
CA ASN A 260 -15.07 -27.93 13.82
C ASN A 260 -16.54 -28.30 13.66
N TYR A 261 -16.98 -28.45 12.40
CA TYR A 261 -18.34 -28.82 12.04
C TYR A 261 -18.36 -30.00 11.08
N GLN A 262 -18.89 -31.13 11.54
CA GLN A 262 -19.22 -32.26 10.67
C GLN A 262 -20.54 -31.98 9.97
N LEU A 263 -20.52 -31.95 8.64
CA LEU A 263 -21.74 -31.78 7.86
C LEU A 263 -22.44 -33.12 7.63
N ALA A 264 -23.74 -33.05 7.39
CA ALA A 264 -24.51 -34.20 6.92
C ALA A 264 -25.72 -33.74 6.12
N VAL A 265 -26.10 -34.53 5.12
CA VAL A 265 -27.33 -34.30 4.36
C VAL A 265 -28.37 -35.36 4.67
N MET A 266 -29.63 -34.92 4.67
CA MET A 266 -30.77 -35.81 4.84
C MET A 266 -31.80 -35.53 3.74
N VAL A 267 -32.24 -36.59 3.06
CA VAL A 267 -33.33 -36.56 2.09
C VAL A 267 -34.51 -37.31 2.68
N LEU A 268 -35.64 -36.65 2.80
CA LEU A 268 -36.90 -37.27 3.23
C LEU A 268 -37.85 -37.34 2.05
N THR A 269 -38.55 -38.46 1.91
CA THR A 269 -39.54 -38.65 0.86
C THR A 269 -40.94 -38.77 1.43
N GLY A 270 -41.94 -38.32 0.66
CA GLY A 270 -43.32 -38.23 1.12
C GLY A 270 -43.90 -39.55 1.62
N ASP A 271 -43.39 -40.68 1.11
CA ASP A 271 -43.79 -42.05 1.49
C ASP A 271 -43.32 -42.53 2.88
N GLY A 272 -42.58 -41.70 3.63
CA GLY A 272 -42.06 -42.00 4.97
C GLY A 272 -40.66 -42.62 5.00
N ARG A 273 -39.92 -42.59 3.89
CA ARG A 273 -38.50 -42.98 3.85
C ARG A 273 -37.57 -41.79 4.03
N GLY A 274 -36.34 -42.11 4.41
CA GLY A 274 -35.27 -41.14 4.53
C GLY A 274 -33.93 -41.71 4.08
N TYR A 275 -33.03 -40.83 3.71
CA TYR A 275 -31.62 -41.10 3.43
C TYR A 275 -30.78 -40.15 4.26
N TRP A 276 -29.75 -40.68 4.91
CA TRP A 276 -28.77 -39.90 5.66
C TRP A 276 -27.38 -40.18 5.12
N GLN A 277 -26.60 -39.12 4.91
CA GLN A 277 -25.18 -39.24 4.61
C GLN A 277 -24.40 -38.24 5.46
N THR A 278 -23.50 -38.78 6.29
CA THR A 278 -22.48 -37.97 6.97
C THR A 278 -21.44 -37.55 5.94
N LEU A 279 -21.10 -36.26 5.95
CA LEU A 279 -20.10 -35.64 5.08
C LEU A 279 -18.83 -35.33 5.89
N GLU A 280 -17.91 -34.60 5.26
CA GLU A 280 -16.64 -34.23 5.85
C GLU A 280 -16.80 -33.24 7.01
N THR A 281 -15.74 -33.13 7.81
CA THR A 281 -15.63 -32.13 8.88
C THR A 281 -14.83 -30.94 8.37
N TYR A 282 -15.32 -29.73 8.62
CA TYR A 282 -14.67 -28.48 8.23
C TYR A 282 -14.37 -27.60 9.45
N GLU A 283 -13.34 -26.78 9.35
CA GLU A 283 -13.01 -25.77 10.35
C GLU A 283 -13.63 -24.43 9.97
N VAL A 284 -14.36 -23.80 10.89
CA VAL A 284 -14.77 -22.38 10.77
C VAL A 284 -13.75 -21.57 11.56
N PRO A 285 -12.90 -20.74 10.91
CA PRO A 285 -11.88 -19.96 11.60
C PRO A 285 -12.50 -18.76 12.35
N VAL A 286 -11.66 -18.04 13.10
CA VAL A 286 -12.04 -16.71 13.62
C VAL A 286 -11.94 -15.71 12.47
N VAL A 287 -13.05 -15.03 12.16
CA VAL A 287 -13.09 -13.97 11.14
C VAL A 287 -13.33 -12.62 11.82
N LEU A 288 -12.37 -11.70 11.70
CA LEU A 288 -12.42 -10.39 12.34
C LEU A 288 -13.06 -9.35 11.42
N PRO A 289 -14.02 -8.53 11.88
CA PRO A 289 -14.61 -7.49 11.04
C PRO A 289 -13.63 -6.33 10.85
N LEU A 290 -13.56 -5.83 9.61
CA LEU A 290 -12.96 -4.54 9.28
C LEU A 290 -14.06 -3.49 9.12
N SER A 291 -13.74 -2.24 9.43
CA SER A 291 -14.64 -1.10 9.24
C SER A 291 -14.02 -0.14 8.24
N ALA A 292 -14.85 0.40 7.34
CA ALA A 292 -14.41 1.43 6.41
C ALA A 292 -13.79 2.62 7.16
N ALA A 293 -12.69 3.16 6.62
CA ALA A 293 -11.94 4.29 7.16
C ALA A 293 -11.35 4.13 8.58
N GLN A 294 -11.36 2.92 9.17
CA GLN A 294 -10.77 2.69 10.49
C GLN A 294 -9.49 1.87 10.38
N VAL A 295 -8.41 2.40 10.96
CA VAL A 295 -7.14 1.68 11.08
C VAL A 295 -7.29 0.56 12.09
N ARG A 296 -6.81 -0.62 11.71
CA ARG A 296 -6.77 -1.80 12.58
C ARG A 296 -5.34 -2.31 12.66
N HIS A 297 -4.77 -2.33 13.86
CA HIS A 297 -3.46 -2.90 14.12
C HIS A 297 -3.58 -4.39 14.42
N GLU A 298 -2.79 -5.19 13.73
CA GLU A 298 -2.90 -6.64 13.74
C GLU A 298 -1.54 -7.29 14.03
N ARG A 299 -1.60 -8.53 14.52
CA ARG A 299 -0.41 -9.36 14.74
C ARG A 299 -0.74 -10.81 14.38
N LEU A 300 0.01 -11.36 13.42
CA LEU A 300 -0.09 -12.79 13.13
C LEU A 300 0.52 -13.63 14.27
N PRO A 301 0.01 -14.86 14.49
CA PRO A 301 0.66 -15.83 15.35
C PRO A 301 2.15 -16.08 15.00
N ASP A 302 2.94 -16.43 16.01
CA ASP A 302 4.38 -16.70 15.86
C ASP A 302 4.64 -18.16 15.35
N THR A 303 3.88 -18.62 14.35
CA THR A 303 4.01 -19.97 13.73
C THR A 303 4.32 -19.87 12.23
N ALA A 304 5.08 -20.80 11.65
CA ALA A 304 5.55 -20.69 10.26
C ALA A 304 4.42 -20.42 9.24
N GLU A 305 3.25 -21.04 9.43
CA GLU A 305 2.06 -20.92 8.56
C GLU A 305 0.92 -20.08 9.19
N ALA A 306 1.26 -19.08 10.00
CA ALA A 306 0.27 -18.27 10.70
C ALA A 306 -0.67 -17.54 9.71
N THR A 307 -1.97 -17.76 9.87
CA THR A 307 -3.03 -17.09 9.10
C THR A 307 -3.97 -16.31 10.00
N SER A 308 -4.62 -15.29 9.45
CA SER A 308 -5.75 -14.59 10.08
C SER A 308 -6.75 -14.18 9.02
N TRP A 309 -8.04 -14.30 9.37
CA TRP A 309 -9.15 -14.02 8.46
C TRP A 309 -9.86 -12.74 8.84
N TYR A 310 -10.20 -11.95 7.84
CA TYR A 310 -10.91 -10.68 8.00
C TYR A 310 -12.12 -10.61 7.09
N ARG A 311 -13.17 -9.93 7.55
CA ARG A 311 -14.35 -9.58 6.74
C ARG A 311 -14.23 -8.13 6.31
N LEU A 312 -14.08 -7.90 5.01
CA LEU A 312 -13.88 -6.59 4.41
C LEU A 312 -15.21 -6.05 3.85
N PRO A 313 -15.68 -4.89 4.31
CA PRO A 313 -16.87 -4.26 3.75
C PRO A 313 -16.56 -3.71 2.33
N PRO A 314 -17.54 -3.74 1.41
CA PRO A 314 -17.40 -3.05 0.13
C PRO A 314 -17.40 -1.53 0.34
N ILE A 315 -16.56 -0.83 -0.43
CA ILE A 315 -16.48 0.64 -0.47
C ILE A 315 -16.66 1.06 -1.92
N ALA A 316 -17.73 1.81 -2.22
CA ALA A 316 -18.10 2.21 -3.58
C ALA A 316 -18.09 1.02 -4.58
N ASP A 317 -18.75 -0.08 -4.19
CA ASP A 317 -18.85 -1.34 -4.95
C ASP A 317 -17.51 -2.06 -5.22
N ALA A 318 -16.43 -1.68 -4.52
CA ALA A 318 -15.11 -2.30 -4.62
C ALA A 318 -14.62 -2.84 -3.27
N ALA A 319 -13.72 -3.83 -3.34
CA ALA A 319 -12.88 -4.22 -2.22
C ALA A 319 -11.65 -3.30 -2.21
N LEU A 320 -11.53 -2.44 -1.21
CA LEU A 320 -10.40 -1.53 -1.05
C LEU A 320 -9.79 -1.75 0.34
N LEU A 321 -8.57 -2.28 0.39
CA LEU A 321 -7.83 -2.51 1.63
C LEU A 321 -6.36 -2.12 1.47
N ASN A 322 -5.83 -1.35 2.40
CA ASN A 322 -4.41 -0.97 2.45
C ASN A 322 -3.74 -1.73 3.59
N LEU A 323 -2.50 -2.16 3.36
CA LEU A 323 -1.61 -2.72 4.37
C LEU A 323 -0.35 -1.86 4.46
N PHE A 324 0.01 -1.46 5.66
CA PHE A 324 1.16 -0.60 5.94
C PHE A 324 1.76 -0.92 7.31
N ASN A 325 2.96 -0.41 7.58
CA ASN A 325 3.73 -0.67 8.80
C ASN A 325 3.90 -2.17 9.09
N ALA A 326 4.16 -2.96 8.05
CA ALA A 326 4.40 -4.39 8.20
C ALA A 326 5.85 -4.65 8.56
N GLU A 327 6.11 -5.18 9.75
CA GLU A 327 7.48 -5.49 10.19
C GLU A 327 8.10 -6.69 9.45
N GLN A 328 7.26 -7.51 8.83
CA GLN A 328 7.66 -8.63 7.97
C GLN A 328 6.76 -8.70 6.74
N PRO A 329 7.21 -9.34 5.64
CA PRO A 329 6.37 -9.57 4.47
C PRO A 329 5.11 -10.40 4.81
N ILE A 330 3.95 -9.86 4.47
CA ILE A 330 2.62 -10.45 4.64
C ILE A 330 1.97 -10.58 3.27
N ARG A 331 1.45 -11.76 2.96
CA ARG A 331 0.58 -11.97 1.81
C ARG A 331 -0.87 -11.70 2.21
N LEU A 332 -1.57 -10.91 1.39
CA LEU A 332 -3.01 -10.73 1.46
C LEU A 332 -3.68 -11.38 0.25
N GLU A 333 -4.73 -12.15 0.51
CA GLU A 333 -5.55 -12.77 -0.52
C GLU A 333 -7.01 -12.41 -0.30
N LEU A 334 -7.68 -11.97 -1.36
CA LEU A 334 -9.08 -11.60 -1.38
C LEU A 334 -9.93 -12.75 -1.92
N PHE A 335 -11.02 -13.03 -1.23
CA PHE A 335 -11.99 -14.05 -1.62
C PHE A 335 -13.41 -13.48 -1.65
N ASP A 336 -14.23 -14.04 -2.55
CA ASP A 336 -15.68 -13.87 -2.48
C ASP A 336 -16.31 -14.72 -1.36
N ALA A 337 -17.63 -14.64 -1.22
CA ALA A 337 -18.37 -15.42 -0.23
C ALA A 337 -18.32 -16.94 -0.43
N TYR A 338 -17.82 -17.44 -1.56
CA TYR A 338 -17.68 -18.87 -1.87
C TYR A 338 -16.21 -19.31 -1.82
N ARG A 339 -15.30 -18.45 -1.32
CA ARG A 339 -13.86 -18.70 -1.25
C ARG A 339 -13.18 -18.80 -2.62
N ASN A 340 -13.77 -18.21 -3.66
CA ASN A 340 -13.08 -18.04 -4.94
C ASN A 340 -12.08 -16.89 -4.80
N GLY A 341 -10.82 -17.10 -5.19
CA GLY A 341 -9.79 -16.05 -5.18
C GLY A 341 -10.10 -14.95 -6.20
N LEU A 342 -10.01 -13.70 -5.77
CA LEU A 342 -10.37 -12.52 -6.56
C LEU A 342 -9.18 -11.60 -6.86
N ALA A 343 -8.29 -11.43 -5.89
CA ALA A 343 -7.10 -10.59 -5.97
C ALA A 343 -6.13 -11.01 -4.85
N ASP A 344 -4.88 -10.62 -4.99
CA ASP A 344 -3.81 -10.90 -4.05
C ASP A 344 -2.72 -9.83 -4.15
N THR A 345 -2.02 -9.61 -3.04
CA THR A 345 -0.84 -8.75 -2.99
C THR A 345 0.08 -9.22 -1.87
N GLU A 346 1.34 -8.80 -1.90
CA GLU A 346 2.29 -9.01 -0.82
C GLU A 346 2.80 -7.67 -0.30
N SER A 347 3.10 -7.60 0.99
CA SER A 347 3.70 -6.40 1.55
C SER A 347 5.22 -6.47 1.46
N HIS A 348 5.83 -5.34 1.13
CA HIS A 348 7.25 -5.13 1.29
C HIS A 348 7.50 -4.44 2.65
N PRO A 349 8.53 -4.81 3.43
CA PRO A 349 8.68 -4.32 4.81
C PRO A 349 8.68 -2.79 4.96
N ASP A 350 9.32 -2.11 4.01
CA ASP A 350 9.49 -0.65 4.06
C ASP A 350 8.33 0.13 3.41
N TRP A 351 7.37 -0.56 2.80
CA TRP A 351 6.50 0.04 1.80
C TRP A 351 5.05 -0.43 1.92
N PRO A 352 4.08 0.49 1.83
CA PRO A 352 2.66 0.14 1.85
C PRO A 352 2.27 -0.68 0.61
N THR A 353 1.23 -1.50 0.75
CA THR A 353 0.62 -2.27 -0.34
C THR A 353 -0.90 -2.16 -0.28
N ALA A 354 -1.56 -2.50 -1.37
CA ALA A 354 -2.99 -2.38 -1.55
C ALA A 354 -3.59 -3.64 -2.16
N LEU A 355 -4.67 -4.12 -1.57
CA LEU A 355 -5.52 -5.17 -2.12
C LEU A 355 -6.75 -4.50 -2.73
N ARG A 356 -6.99 -4.75 -4.02
CA ARG A 356 -8.01 -4.06 -4.82
C ARG A 356 -8.80 -5.05 -5.66
N TYR A 357 -10.11 -4.88 -5.74
CA TYR A 357 -10.97 -5.62 -6.66
C TYR A 357 -12.29 -4.90 -6.89
N ARG A 358 -12.79 -4.92 -8.13
CA ARG A 358 -14.14 -4.45 -8.48
C ARG A 358 -14.84 -5.54 -9.27
N PRO A 359 -16.02 -6.01 -8.83
CA PRO A 359 -16.82 -6.92 -9.62
C PRO A 359 -17.11 -6.29 -11.00
N ARG A 360 -16.83 -7.02 -12.09
CA ARG A 360 -17.32 -6.60 -13.41
C ARG A 360 -18.85 -6.66 -13.38
N VAL A 361 -19.52 -5.57 -13.72
CA VAL A 361 -20.96 -5.60 -14.02
C VAL A 361 -21.13 -6.41 -15.30
N LEU A 362 -21.34 -7.72 -15.17
CA LEU A 362 -21.87 -8.52 -16.26
C LEU A 362 -23.28 -8.00 -16.58
N GLN A 363 -23.66 -8.02 -17.87
CA GLN A 363 -24.96 -7.55 -18.36
C GLN A 363 -26.11 -7.94 -17.42
N PRO A 364 -27.14 -7.09 -17.26
CA PRO A 364 -28.22 -7.33 -16.29
C PRO A 364 -28.81 -8.72 -16.51
N GLU A 365 -28.66 -9.60 -15.52
CA GLU A 365 -29.26 -10.93 -15.56
C GLU A 365 -30.80 -10.82 -15.57
N PRO A 366 -31.50 -11.82 -16.15
CA PRO A 366 -32.95 -11.89 -16.10
C PRO A 366 -33.45 -11.80 -14.65
N ALA A 367 -34.51 -11.03 -14.43
CA ALA A 367 -35.06 -10.72 -13.10
C ALA A 367 -35.37 -11.95 -12.21
N GLU A 368 -35.53 -13.13 -12.79
CA GLU A 368 -35.78 -14.39 -12.08
C GLU A 368 -34.54 -14.92 -11.31
N ALA A 369 -33.31 -14.59 -11.73
CA ALA A 369 -32.08 -14.94 -11.00
C ALA A 369 -31.75 -13.94 -9.87
N ALA A 370 -32.14 -12.67 -10.05
CA ALA A 370 -31.99 -11.62 -9.05
C ALA A 370 -32.89 -11.84 -7.82
N ALA A 371 -34.09 -12.41 -8.02
CA ALA A 371 -35.06 -12.63 -6.95
C ALA A 371 -34.67 -13.73 -5.94
N SER A 372 -33.60 -14.51 -6.19
CA SER A 372 -33.06 -15.50 -5.24
C SER A 372 -31.85 -15.04 -4.42
N ARG A 373 -31.32 -13.83 -4.69
CA ARG A 373 -30.34 -13.21 -3.80
C ARG A 373 -31.12 -12.44 -2.74
N ASP A 374 -31.33 -13.06 -1.58
CA ASP A 374 -31.88 -12.38 -0.40
C ASP A 374 -31.14 -11.06 -0.16
N GLU A 375 -31.90 -9.97 -0.01
CA GLU A 375 -31.44 -8.62 0.34
C GLU A 375 -30.74 -8.54 1.73
N GLU A 376 -30.65 -9.65 2.48
CA GLU A 376 -29.88 -9.77 3.74
C GLU A 376 -28.42 -10.19 3.56
N THR A 377 -27.92 -10.39 2.32
CA THR A 377 -26.66 -11.10 2.02
C THR A 377 -25.57 -10.26 1.34
N GLY A 378 -25.54 -8.96 1.59
CA GLY A 378 -24.64 -8.01 0.91
C GLY A 378 -23.15 -8.44 0.90
N SER A 379 -22.67 -8.87 -0.26
CA SER A 379 -21.36 -8.52 -0.84
C SER A 379 -20.17 -8.37 0.13
N ALA A 380 -20.00 -9.29 1.08
CA ALA A 380 -18.87 -9.29 1.98
C ALA A 380 -17.69 -10.00 1.32
N PHE A 381 -16.53 -9.35 1.31
CA PHE A 381 -15.28 -9.96 0.91
C PHE A 381 -14.58 -10.56 2.13
N TYR A 382 -13.85 -11.65 1.91
CA TYR A 382 -13.01 -12.26 2.93
C TYR A 382 -11.55 -12.04 2.57
N VAL A 383 -10.75 -11.61 3.53
CA VAL A 383 -9.31 -11.41 3.34
C VAL A 383 -8.57 -12.39 4.22
N ARG A 384 -7.65 -13.14 3.64
CA ARG A 384 -6.67 -13.94 4.37
C ARG A 384 -5.35 -13.18 4.41
N ALA A 385 -4.83 -12.96 5.61
CA ALA A 385 -3.46 -12.54 5.81
C ALA A 385 -2.60 -13.75 6.18
N THR A 386 -1.46 -13.91 5.54
CA THR A 386 -0.54 -15.04 5.78
C THR A 386 0.89 -14.53 5.86
N ALA A 387 1.66 -15.04 6.83
CA ALA A 387 3.07 -14.74 6.92
C ALA A 387 3.82 -15.37 5.73
N ILE A 388 4.69 -14.61 5.08
CA ILE A 388 5.62 -15.17 4.10
C ILE A 388 6.84 -15.66 4.88
N GLU A 389 7.32 -16.88 4.60
CA GLU A 389 8.49 -17.45 5.29
C GLU A 389 9.72 -16.54 5.13
N SER A 390 9.95 -15.69 6.13
CA SER A 390 11.13 -14.83 6.23
C SER A 390 12.16 -15.50 7.14
N GLN A 391 13.44 -15.40 6.78
CA GLN A 391 14.55 -15.80 7.66
C GLN A 391 14.69 -14.90 8.91
N SER A 392 13.85 -13.86 9.06
CA SER A 392 13.92 -12.89 10.17
C SER A 392 13.16 -13.33 11.43
N SER A 393 13.81 -13.28 12.57
CA SER A 393 13.20 -13.45 13.90
C SER A 393 12.64 -12.13 14.44
N GLY A 394 11.53 -11.64 13.89
CA GLY A 394 10.84 -10.42 14.36
C GLY A 394 9.34 -10.61 14.64
N PRO A 395 8.66 -9.60 15.21
CA PRO A 395 7.19 -9.57 15.29
C PRO A 395 6.56 -9.56 13.90
N ARG A 396 5.33 -10.06 13.80
CA ARG A 396 4.52 -10.07 12.57
C ARG A 396 3.33 -9.12 12.71
N THR A 397 3.65 -7.88 13.02
CA THR A 397 2.72 -6.77 13.20
C THR A 397 2.55 -6.03 11.89
N PHE A 398 1.33 -5.56 11.64
CA PHE A 398 0.95 -4.79 10.46
C PHE A 398 -0.32 -4.00 10.73
N SER A 399 -0.63 -3.02 9.88
CA SER A 399 -1.86 -2.23 9.96
C SER A 399 -2.70 -2.41 8.72
N LEU A 400 -4.02 -2.52 8.90
CA LEU A 400 -5.01 -2.63 7.84
C LEU A 400 -5.92 -1.40 7.85
N LEU A 401 -6.17 -0.82 6.67
CA LEU A 401 -7.11 0.30 6.50
C LEU A 401 -7.98 0.11 5.25
N PRO A 402 -9.27 -0.19 5.41
CA PRO A 402 -10.22 -0.21 4.29
C PRO A 402 -10.55 1.21 3.81
N ALA A 403 -9.90 1.65 2.73
CA ALA A 403 -10.03 2.99 2.16
C ALA A 403 -9.44 3.04 0.74
N LEU A 404 -9.67 4.12 0.00
CA LEU A 404 -9.04 4.33 -1.33
C LEU A 404 -7.51 4.46 -1.22
N GLY A 405 -7.03 5.09 -0.17
CA GLY A 405 -5.60 5.19 0.14
C GLY A 405 -5.33 5.56 1.60
N VAL A 406 -4.05 5.64 1.95
CA VAL A 406 -3.57 6.04 3.27
C VAL A 406 -2.87 7.39 3.16
N ALA A 407 -3.11 8.28 4.11
CA ALA A 407 -2.39 9.56 4.18
C ALA A 407 -1.90 9.84 5.59
N GLU A 408 -0.82 10.60 5.70
CA GLU A 408 -0.22 11.03 6.96
C GLU A 408 -0.15 12.57 6.98
N PRO A 409 -0.73 13.27 7.97
CA PRO A 409 -0.64 14.72 8.03
C PRO A 409 0.81 15.17 8.21
N VAL A 410 1.25 16.17 7.44
CA VAL A 410 2.63 16.72 7.48
C VAL A 410 2.98 17.27 8.87
N ASP A 411 2.00 17.81 9.59
CA ASP A 411 2.17 18.37 10.94
C ASP A 411 2.14 17.31 12.05
N GLN A 412 1.71 16.08 11.76
CA GLN A 412 1.52 15.00 12.73
C GLN A 412 2.08 13.66 12.19
N PRO A 413 3.41 13.56 12.04
CA PRO A 413 4.01 12.33 11.57
C PRO A 413 3.75 11.15 12.52
N GLY A 414 3.53 9.96 11.96
CA GLY A 414 3.13 8.72 12.61
C GLY A 414 1.61 8.53 12.71
N ARG A 415 0.79 9.54 12.36
CA ARG A 415 -0.67 9.45 12.37
C ARG A 415 -1.21 9.13 10.98
N PHE A 416 -1.95 8.02 10.85
CA PHE A 416 -2.51 7.58 9.58
C PHE A 416 -4.02 7.84 9.51
N VAL A 417 -4.46 8.43 8.41
CA VAL A 417 -5.86 8.74 8.13
C VAL A 417 -6.31 8.11 6.81
N ALA A 418 -7.62 7.90 6.67
CA ALA A 418 -8.21 7.31 5.48
C ALA A 418 -8.45 8.35 4.40
N VAL A 419 -7.98 8.08 3.18
CA VAL A 419 -8.41 8.79 1.98
C VAL A 419 -9.58 8.02 1.38
N MET A 420 -10.75 8.65 1.28
CA MET A 420 -11.96 8.02 0.75
C MET A 420 -12.24 8.39 -0.70
N GLU A 421 -11.81 9.59 -1.11
CA GLU A 421 -11.98 10.14 -2.46
C GLU A 421 -10.86 11.14 -2.74
N VAL A 422 -10.55 11.33 -4.02
CA VAL A 422 -9.57 12.32 -4.50
C VAL A 422 -10.26 13.19 -5.54
N ARG A 423 -10.09 14.51 -5.42
CA ARG A 423 -10.62 15.49 -6.38
C ARG A 423 -9.61 16.61 -6.57
N ASP A 424 -9.06 16.71 -7.78
CA ASP A 424 -8.01 17.68 -8.11
C ASP A 424 -6.87 17.61 -7.06
N ASP A 425 -6.57 18.72 -6.38
CA ASP A 425 -5.54 18.81 -5.34
C ASP A 425 -6.09 18.64 -3.92
N GLU A 426 -7.28 18.05 -3.76
CA GLU A 426 -7.93 17.80 -2.47
C GLU A 426 -8.16 16.31 -2.21
N LEU A 427 -8.03 15.92 -0.95
CA LEU A 427 -8.31 14.58 -0.43
C LEU A 427 -9.54 14.62 0.47
N LEU A 428 -10.49 13.71 0.27
CA LEU A 428 -11.56 13.47 1.23
C LEU A 428 -11.01 12.59 2.37
N ILE A 429 -10.61 13.24 3.45
CA ILE A 429 -10.03 12.59 4.62
C ILE A 429 -11.12 12.24 5.62
N THR A 430 -11.14 10.99 6.08
CA THR A 430 -11.92 10.57 7.24
C THR A 430 -11.02 10.41 8.46
N ASP A 431 -11.36 11.10 9.54
CA ASP A 431 -10.62 11.02 10.81
C ASP A 431 -11.05 9.84 11.69
N GLU A 432 -10.38 9.67 12.83
CA GLU A 432 -10.66 8.60 13.80
C GLU A 432 -12.08 8.65 14.39
N SER A 433 -12.75 9.81 14.34
CA SER A 433 -14.15 9.94 14.77
C SER A 433 -15.15 9.49 13.70
N GLY A 434 -14.66 9.15 12.49
CA GLY A 434 -15.46 8.80 11.33
C GLY A 434 -15.99 10.03 10.57
N GLN A 435 -15.56 11.24 10.93
CA GLN A 435 -15.98 12.46 10.26
C GLN A 435 -15.12 12.67 9.01
N SER A 436 -15.78 12.89 7.87
CA SER A 436 -15.11 13.14 6.58
C SER A 436 -15.10 14.62 6.23
N SER A 437 -13.98 15.11 5.71
CA SER A 437 -13.83 16.48 5.23
C SER A 437 -12.81 16.57 4.09
N TRP A 438 -13.03 17.51 3.16
CA TRP A 438 -12.06 17.80 2.10
C TRP A 438 -10.90 18.60 2.67
N GLN A 439 -9.67 18.19 2.33
CA GLN A 439 -8.44 18.80 2.80
C GLN A 439 -7.44 18.96 1.64
N PRO A 440 -6.58 19.99 1.66
CA PRO A 440 -5.52 20.15 0.65
C PRO A 440 -4.56 18.96 0.67
N ALA A 441 -4.26 18.37 -0.48
CA ALA A 441 -3.35 17.22 -0.59
C ALA A 441 -1.92 17.55 -0.09
N GLU A 442 -1.46 18.79 -0.27
CA GLU A 442 -0.14 19.26 0.20
C GLU A 442 0.04 19.22 1.73
N ALA A 443 -1.06 19.17 2.49
CA ALA A 443 -1.01 19.02 3.94
C ALA A 443 -0.76 17.57 4.39
N TYR A 444 -0.63 16.63 3.44
CA TYR A 444 -0.50 15.20 3.70
C TYR A 444 0.59 14.53 2.85
N HIS A 445 1.27 13.57 3.45
CA HIS A 445 2.02 12.55 2.73
C HIS A 445 1.04 11.46 2.29
N TRP A 446 0.49 11.60 1.08
CA TRP A 446 -0.45 10.64 0.52
C TRP A 446 0.25 9.45 -0.13
N GLN A 447 -0.07 8.25 0.34
CA GLN A 447 0.36 6.99 -0.24
C GLN A 447 -0.69 6.55 -1.27
N ASN A 448 -0.58 7.08 -2.49
CA ASN A 448 -1.43 6.66 -3.61
C ASN A 448 -0.99 5.29 -4.13
N PRO A 449 -1.82 4.23 -4.01
CA PRO A 449 -1.46 2.90 -4.49
C PRO A 449 -1.47 2.75 -6.01
N SER A 450 -2.25 3.56 -6.72
CA SER A 450 -2.57 3.26 -8.11
C SER A 450 -1.45 3.63 -9.08
N GLY A 451 -1.14 2.72 -9.99
CA GLY A 451 -0.12 2.90 -11.02
C GLY A 451 1.32 2.89 -10.50
N ARG A 452 1.62 2.24 -9.37
CA ARG A 452 2.95 2.27 -8.74
C ARG A 452 3.60 0.90 -8.57
N LEU A 453 4.93 0.89 -8.66
CA LEU A 453 5.79 -0.17 -8.13
C LEU A 453 6.16 0.13 -6.68
N VAL A 454 6.30 -0.93 -5.87
CA VAL A 454 6.84 -0.90 -4.50
C VAL A 454 8.17 -1.64 -4.38
N HIS A 455 8.53 -2.40 -5.40
CA HIS A 455 9.81 -3.08 -5.51
C HIS A 455 10.26 -3.10 -6.97
N LEU A 456 11.56 -2.87 -7.16
CA LEU A 456 12.29 -3.16 -8.40
C LEU A 456 13.74 -3.47 -8.02
N SER A 457 14.22 -4.66 -8.38
CA SER A 457 15.60 -5.06 -8.20
C SER A 457 16.11 -5.84 -9.41
N LEU A 458 17.44 -5.89 -9.55
CA LEU A 458 18.13 -6.65 -10.58
C LEU A 458 19.11 -7.61 -9.92
N SER A 459 19.29 -8.77 -10.53
CA SER A 459 20.32 -9.73 -10.16
C SER A 459 21.02 -10.30 -11.39
N ASP A 460 22.26 -10.74 -11.20
CA ASP A 460 22.93 -11.56 -12.20
C ASP A 460 22.39 -13.01 -12.19
N LEU A 461 22.88 -13.85 -13.11
CA LEU A 461 22.47 -15.24 -13.23
C LEU A 461 22.89 -16.14 -12.04
N ASN A 462 23.74 -15.64 -11.14
CA ASN A 462 24.12 -16.33 -9.90
C ASN A 462 23.20 -15.93 -8.73
N GLY A 463 22.30 -14.97 -8.94
CA GLY A 463 21.44 -14.38 -7.92
C GLY A 463 22.11 -13.25 -7.13
N ASP A 464 23.28 -12.78 -7.55
CA ASP A 464 23.95 -11.64 -6.90
C ASP A 464 23.27 -10.33 -7.33
N THR A 465 22.97 -9.45 -6.38
CA THR A 465 22.31 -8.16 -6.64
C THR A 465 23.16 -7.25 -7.52
N VAL A 466 22.51 -6.60 -8.49
CA VAL A 466 23.10 -5.60 -9.38
C VAL A 466 22.47 -4.24 -9.12
N ASP A 467 23.20 -3.38 -8.43
CA ASP A 467 22.71 -2.05 -8.04
C ASP A 467 22.68 -1.09 -9.24
N PHE A 468 21.50 -0.54 -9.53
CA PHE A 468 21.30 0.64 -10.39
C PHE A 468 21.20 1.92 -9.56
N VAL A 469 21.27 3.08 -10.21
CA VAL A 469 21.15 4.39 -9.54
C VAL A 469 20.02 5.25 -10.14
N PRO A 470 19.34 6.09 -9.35
CA PRO A 470 19.31 6.02 -7.87
C PRO A 470 18.79 4.67 -7.38
N TYR A 471 18.99 4.36 -6.10
CA TYR A 471 18.30 3.22 -5.50
C TYR A 471 16.79 3.39 -5.67
N PHE A 472 16.08 2.29 -5.87
CA PHE A 472 14.64 2.34 -6.11
C PHE A 472 13.90 3.14 -5.01
N GLN A 473 13.11 4.11 -5.44
CA GLN A 473 12.15 4.87 -4.64
C GLN A 473 10.85 4.95 -5.45
N MET A 474 9.70 4.79 -4.80
CA MET A 474 8.40 4.81 -5.48
C MET A 474 8.07 6.13 -6.20
N THR A 475 8.75 7.20 -5.80
CA THR A 475 8.59 8.56 -6.33
C THR A 475 9.47 8.85 -7.54
N ASP A 476 10.53 8.05 -7.73
CA ASP A 476 11.45 8.20 -8.86
C ASP A 476 10.93 7.40 -10.05
N ASP A 477 11.12 7.93 -11.26
CA ASP A 477 10.63 7.33 -12.52
C ASP A 477 11.77 6.92 -13.45
N ARG A 478 13.03 7.19 -13.09
CA ARG A 478 14.20 7.01 -13.94
C ARG A 478 15.37 6.41 -13.18
N TYR A 479 16.02 5.44 -13.81
CA TYR A 479 17.15 4.69 -13.27
C TYR A 479 18.17 4.40 -14.35
N ALA A 480 19.41 4.18 -13.93
CA ALA A 480 20.54 3.96 -14.82
C ALA A 480 21.47 2.87 -14.28
N LEU A 481 21.95 2.04 -15.21
CA LEU A 481 22.92 0.99 -14.92
C LEU A 481 23.93 0.88 -16.06
N VAL A 482 25.21 0.71 -15.72
CA VAL A 482 26.26 0.35 -16.66
C VAL A 482 26.80 -1.02 -16.30
N VAL A 483 26.82 -1.94 -17.28
CA VAL A 483 27.32 -3.30 -17.08
C VAL A 483 28.48 -3.63 -18.03
N PRO A 484 29.43 -4.47 -17.61
CA PRO A 484 30.54 -4.90 -18.47
C PRO A 484 30.06 -5.86 -19.57
N GLU A 485 30.94 -6.13 -20.54
CA GLU A 485 30.67 -7.04 -21.67
C GLU A 485 30.25 -8.45 -21.24
N THR A 486 30.73 -8.89 -20.08
CA THR A 486 30.46 -10.23 -19.52
C THR A 486 29.03 -10.40 -19.02
N VAL A 487 28.29 -9.31 -18.78
CA VAL A 487 26.89 -9.36 -18.32
C VAL A 487 26.00 -9.18 -19.56
N ASP A 488 25.47 -10.28 -20.08
CA ASP A 488 24.57 -10.28 -21.23
C ASP A 488 23.11 -10.56 -20.89
N THR A 489 22.86 -10.97 -19.65
CA THR A 489 21.56 -11.31 -19.11
C THR A 489 21.49 -10.83 -17.67
N LEU A 490 20.35 -10.25 -17.30
CA LEU A 490 20.00 -9.92 -15.92
C LEU A 490 18.63 -10.51 -15.61
N ASP A 491 18.45 -11.00 -14.40
CA ASP A 491 17.12 -11.24 -13.85
C ASP A 491 16.62 -9.93 -13.22
N PHE A 492 15.31 -9.72 -13.23
CA PHE A 492 14.68 -8.60 -12.54
C PHE A 492 13.48 -9.08 -11.74
N ASP A 493 13.34 -8.50 -10.55
CA ASP A 493 12.20 -8.73 -9.67
C ASP A 493 11.49 -7.39 -9.44
N TRP A 494 10.17 -7.44 -9.41
CA TRP A 494 9.35 -6.25 -9.29
C TRP A 494 8.03 -6.57 -8.61
N GLN A 495 7.45 -5.55 -8.00
CA GLN A 495 6.15 -5.69 -7.37
C GLN A 495 5.32 -4.42 -7.56
N ALA A 496 4.10 -4.57 -8.07
CA ALA A 496 3.12 -3.49 -8.09
C ALA A 496 2.48 -3.32 -6.71
N MET A 497 2.21 -2.07 -6.33
CA MET A 497 1.59 -1.75 -5.04
C MET A 497 0.21 -2.38 -4.88
N GLU A 498 -0.53 -2.54 -5.99
CA GLU A 498 -1.88 -3.13 -6.00
C GLU A 498 -1.88 -4.65 -6.28
N GLY A 499 -0.71 -5.29 -6.33
CA GLY A 499 -0.58 -6.72 -6.59
C GLY A 499 -1.24 -7.14 -7.91
N SER A 500 -2.04 -8.21 -7.88
CA SER A 500 -2.71 -8.75 -9.07
C SER A 500 -3.83 -7.87 -9.64
N ALA A 501 -4.17 -6.76 -8.98
CA ALA A 501 -5.10 -5.78 -9.52
C ALA A 501 -4.46 -4.79 -10.51
N ALA A 502 -3.12 -4.68 -10.51
CA ALA A 502 -2.40 -3.87 -11.48
C ALA A 502 -2.09 -4.68 -12.76
N ASP A 503 -2.14 -4.01 -13.91
CA ASP A 503 -1.66 -4.56 -15.18
C ASP A 503 -0.28 -3.93 -15.49
N VAL A 504 0.75 -4.77 -15.62
CA VAL A 504 2.13 -4.32 -15.82
C VAL A 504 2.65 -4.81 -17.16
N ILE A 505 2.98 -3.87 -18.03
CA ILE A 505 3.59 -4.12 -19.33
C ILE A 505 5.06 -3.71 -19.26
N ILE A 506 5.95 -4.63 -19.63
CA ILE A 506 7.39 -4.40 -19.62
C ILE A 506 7.91 -4.48 -21.04
N THR A 507 8.46 -3.36 -21.52
CA THR A 507 9.03 -3.26 -22.86
C THR A 507 10.52 -2.97 -22.78
N GLN A 508 11.32 -3.70 -23.54
CA GLN A 508 12.73 -3.42 -23.75
C GLN A 508 12.93 -2.81 -25.14
N THR A 509 13.44 -1.59 -25.20
CA THR A 509 13.86 -0.91 -26.42
C THR A 509 15.37 -0.96 -26.54
N THR A 510 15.86 -1.37 -27.70
CA THR A 510 17.29 -1.29 -28.04
C THR A 510 17.43 -0.50 -29.33
N SER A 511 18.64 -0.02 -29.63
CA SER A 511 18.95 0.69 -30.88
C SER A 511 18.53 -0.04 -32.19
N GLN A 512 18.16 -1.32 -32.11
CA GLN A 512 17.82 -2.15 -33.27
C GLN A 512 16.39 -2.71 -33.25
N ARG A 513 15.71 -2.73 -32.08
CA ARG A 513 14.40 -3.38 -31.93
C ARG A 513 13.76 -3.16 -30.55
N ASP A 514 12.43 -3.27 -30.54
CA ASP A 514 11.61 -3.39 -29.32
C ASP A 514 11.29 -4.87 -29.05
N TYR A 515 11.27 -5.24 -27.77
CA TYR A 515 10.96 -6.58 -27.28
C TYR A 515 9.94 -6.49 -26.14
N ASP A 516 8.89 -7.30 -26.22
CA ASP A 516 8.02 -7.57 -25.07
C ASP A 516 8.74 -8.52 -24.13
N VAL A 517 8.91 -8.11 -22.87
CA VAL A 517 9.60 -8.92 -21.86
C VAL A 517 8.56 -9.80 -21.17
N GLN A 518 8.45 -11.07 -21.58
CA GLN A 518 7.47 -12.02 -21.03
C GLN A 518 8.00 -12.91 -19.89
N GLN A 519 9.27 -12.79 -19.55
CA GLN A 519 9.94 -13.53 -18.48
C GLN A 519 10.67 -12.53 -17.57
N ASN A 520 10.97 -12.90 -16.33
CA ASN A 520 11.76 -12.09 -15.40
C ASN A 520 13.26 -11.99 -15.80
N GLN A 521 13.57 -12.07 -17.10
CA GLN A 521 14.91 -12.04 -17.68
C GLN A 521 15.03 -10.98 -18.78
N LEU A 522 16.06 -10.14 -18.65
CA LEU A 522 16.46 -9.12 -19.63
C LEU A 522 17.70 -9.61 -20.38
N ARG A 523 17.59 -9.77 -21.69
CA ARG A 523 18.75 -10.03 -22.55
C ARG A 523 19.30 -8.73 -23.08
N LEU A 524 20.54 -8.41 -22.76
CA LEU A 524 21.13 -7.12 -23.04
C LEU A 524 21.90 -7.12 -24.37
N ALA A 525 21.50 -6.25 -25.30
CA ALA A 525 22.30 -5.93 -26.47
C ALA A 525 23.53 -5.11 -26.07
N ARG A 526 24.60 -5.15 -26.88
CA ARG A 526 25.80 -4.30 -26.72
C ARG A 526 25.51 -2.86 -27.15
N SER A 527 24.56 -2.24 -26.47
CA SER A 527 24.08 -0.88 -26.70
C SER A 527 23.41 -0.36 -25.42
N VAL A 528 22.75 0.78 -25.53
CA VAL A 528 21.70 1.17 -24.59
C VAL A 528 20.53 0.18 -24.74
N ASN A 529 20.00 -0.26 -23.60
CA ASN A 529 18.80 -1.08 -23.46
C ASN A 529 17.86 -0.32 -22.51
N ASP A 530 16.80 0.28 -23.04
CA ASP A 530 15.84 1.04 -22.26
C ASP A 530 14.66 0.15 -21.90
N ILE A 531 14.49 -0.08 -20.60
CA ILE A 531 13.41 -0.89 -20.04
C ILE A 531 12.35 0.05 -19.50
N THR A 532 11.11 -0.12 -19.94
CA THR A 532 9.97 0.64 -19.41
C THR A 532 8.98 -0.30 -18.76
N PHE A 533 8.66 -0.03 -17.51
CA PHE A 533 7.56 -0.65 -16.76
C PHE A 533 6.38 0.31 -16.82
N GLN A 534 5.34 -0.05 -17.58
CA GLN A 534 4.06 0.65 -17.56
C GLN A 534 3.15 -0.07 -16.57
N VAL A 535 2.84 0.59 -15.46
CA VAL A 535 1.97 0.06 -14.41
C VAL A 535 0.61 0.73 -14.50
N THR A 536 -0.40 -0.02 -14.90
CA THR A 536 -1.80 0.46 -14.92
C THR A 536 -2.49 -0.01 -13.65
N GLY A 537 -2.86 0.93 -12.79
CA GLY A 537 -3.54 0.67 -11.53
C GLY A 537 -5.01 0.28 -11.70
N PHE A 538 -5.61 -0.11 -10.59
CA PHE A 538 -7.00 -0.53 -10.48
C PHE A 538 -8.00 0.52 -11.00
N ASP A 539 -7.70 1.80 -10.82
CA ASP A 539 -8.52 2.94 -11.25
C ASP A 539 -8.24 3.39 -12.70
N GLY A 540 -7.28 2.75 -13.38
CA GLY A 540 -6.83 3.12 -14.71
C GLY A 540 -5.68 4.15 -14.75
N THR A 541 -5.21 4.62 -13.59
CA THR A 541 -4.02 5.48 -13.49
C THR A 541 -2.79 4.72 -14.01
N VAL A 542 -1.99 5.38 -14.84
CA VAL A 542 -0.78 4.78 -15.43
C VAL A 542 0.47 5.47 -14.87
N GLY A 543 1.35 4.68 -14.27
CA GLY A 543 2.71 5.10 -13.92
C GLY A 543 3.75 4.46 -14.84
N HIS A 544 4.87 5.14 -15.00
CA HIS A 544 5.99 4.70 -15.82
C HIS A 544 7.28 4.70 -15.01
N TYR A 545 8.04 3.61 -15.10
CA TYR A 545 9.40 3.52 -14.56
C TYR A 545 10.35 3.15 -15.69
N HIS A 546 11.42 3.93 -15.84
CA HIS A 546 12.38 3.82 -16.93
C HIS A 546 13.75 3.42 -16.38
N LEU A 547 14.26 2.26 -16.78
CA LEU A 547 15.60 1.79 -16.45
C LEU A 547 16.44 1.73 -17.73
N SER A 548 17.45 2.58 -17.82
CA SER A 548 18.35 2.61 -18.97
C SER A 548 19.66 1.88 -18.66
N ILE A 549 19.88 0.75 -19.32
CA ILE A 549 21.03 -0.13 -19.11
C ILE A 549 22.00 0.00 -20.27
N LEU A 550 23.18 0.57 -20.01
CA LEU A 550 24.28 0.62 -20.97
C LEU A 550 25.19 -0.60 -20.79
N ARG A 551 25.16 -1.51 -21.76
CA ARG A 551 26.09 -2.65 -21.80
C ARG A 551 27.32 -2.33 -22.66
N MET A 552 28.49 -2.46 -22.06
CA MET A 552 29.79 -2.23 -22.72
C MET A 552 30.24 -3.46 -23.55
N PRO A 553 31.10 -3.31 -24.58
CA PRO A 553 31.39 -2.07 -25.28
C PRO A 553 30.21 -1.67 -26.18
N HIS A 554 29.97 -0.37 -26.25
CA HIS A 554 29.01 0.34 -27.07
C HIS A 554 29.74 1.32 -28.01
N ASN A 555 29.19 1.58 -29.19
CA ASN A 555 29.81 2.46 -30.18
C ASN A 555 29.44 3.95 -30.03
N GLY A 556 28.69 4.32 -28.98
CA GLY A 556 28.26 5.71 -28.76
C GLY A 556 29.34 6.61 -28.16
N GLU A 557 29.18 7.92 -28.34
CA GLU A 557 30.16 8.92 -27.91
C GLU A 557 30.42 8.90 -26.39
N PHE A 558 29.38 8.65 -25.59
CA PHE A 558 29.51 8.62 -24.13
C PHE A 558 30.42 7.49 -23.59
N GLN A 559 30.64 6.41 -24.36
CA GLN A 559 31.62 5.40 -23.97
C GLN A 559 33.02 6.00 -23.82
N GLN A 560 33.40 6.96 -24.68
CA GLN A 560 34.72 7.60 -24.61
C GLN A 560 34.90 8.40 -23.32
N THR A 561 33.79 8.90 -22.75
CA THR A 561 33.77 9.50 -21.42
C THR A 561 33.96 8.43 -20.35
N LEU A 562 33.14 7.37 -20.36
CA LEU A 562 33.17 6.33 -19.32
C LEU A 562 34.51 5.60 -19.19
N VAL A 563 35.21 5.32 -20.29
CA VAL A 563 36.53 4.65 -20.25
C VAL A 563 37.61 5.47 -19.53
N GLN A 564 37.37 6.77 -19.32
CA GLN A 564 38.26 7.62 -18.53
C GLN A 564 38.08 7.40 -17.02
N PHE A 565 37.01 6.74 -16.58
CA PHE A 565 36.65 6.54 -15.17
C PHE A 565 36.65 5.05 -14.76
N PRO A 566 36.93 4.73 -13.48
CA PRO A 566 36.70 3.39 -12.93
C PRO A 566 35.21 3.01 -12.88
N ALA A 567 34.91 1.70 -12.82
CA ALA A 567 33.54 1.17 -12.85
C ALA A 567 32.60 1.79 -11.81
N GLY A 568 33.08 2.06 -10.58
CA GLY A 568 32.28 2.65 -9.51
C GLY A 568 31.76 4.07 -9.76
N TYR A 569 32.15 4.71 -10.87
CA TYR A 569 31.65 6.03 -11.29
C TYR A 569 30.55 5.91 -12.36
N HIS A 570 30.51 4.78 -13.09
CA HIS A 570 29.81 4.69 -14.38
C HIS A 570 28.29 4.89 -14.25
N ASN A 571 27.65 4.28 -13.26
CA ASN A 571 26.19 4.36 -13.09
C ASN A 571 25.70 5.81 -12.92
N TRP A 572 26.32 6.58 -12.02
CA TRP A 572 25.91 7.97 -11.78
C TRP A 572 26.27 8.91 -12.94
N LEU A 573 27.41 8.70 -13.61
CA LEU A 573 27.74 9.47 -14.80
C LEU A 573 26.75 9.18 -15.94
N TRP A 574 26.35 7.92 -16.11
CA TRP A 574 25.33 7.54 -17.07
C TRP A 574 23.97 8.14 -16.73
N TYR A 575 23.56 8.08 -15.46
CA TYR A 575 22.34 8.73 -14.97
C TYR A 575 22.33 10.24 -15.26
N SER A 576 23.40 10.94 -14.89
CA SER A 576 23.52 12.38 -15.09
C SER A 576 23.52 12.75 -16.58
N TYR A 577 24.17 11.96 -17.44
CA TYR A 577 24.12 12.15 -18.90
C TYR A 577 22.73 11.94 -19.49
N LEU A 578 21.97 10.95 -19.02
CA LEU A 578 20.60 10.72 -19.48
C LEU A 578 19.67 11.89 -19.16
N GLN A 579 19.88 12.54 -18.02
CA GLN A 579 19.10 13.72 -17.62
C GLN A 579 19.59 14.98 -18.34
N TYR A 580 20.90 15.15 -18.51
CA TYR A 580 21.52 16.34 -19.11
C TYR A 580 22.59 15.95 -20.16
N PRO A 581 22.19 15.64 -21.40
CA PRO A 581 23.10 15.12 -22.43
C PRO A 581 24.20 16.09 -22.87
N ALA A 582 24.04 17.39 -22.61
CA ALA A 582 25.04 18.41 -22.92
C ALA A 582 26.22 18.43 -21.93
N TRP A 583 26.05 17.82 -20.75
CA TRP A 583 27.08 17.80 -19.71
C TRP A 583 28.29 16.98 -20.14
N GLN A 584 29.48 17.49 -19.81
CA GLN A 584 30.75 16.87 -20.12
C GLN A 584 31.46 16.47 -18.82
N PHE A 585 32.11 15.30 -18.82
CA PHE A 585 32.77 14.76 -17.64
C PHE A 585 34.25 14.51 -17.94
N GLU A 586 35.13 15.15 -17.19
CA GLU A 586 36.58 15.10 -17.34
C GLU A 586 37.20 14.36 -16.13
N ALA A 587 37.92 13.28 -16.40
CA ALA A 587 38.61 12.52 -15.37
C ALA A 587 39.92 13.20 -14.95
N PHE A 588 40.01 13.65 -13.69
CA PHE A 588 41.21 14.26 -13.13
C PHE A 588 41.99 13.29 -12.24
N ARG A 589 43.24 12.98 -12.58
CA ARG A 589 44.11 12.09 -11.80
C ARG A 589 45.17 12.91 -11.07
N PRO A 590 45.02 13.16 -9.76
CA PRO A 590 45.99 13.95 -9.00
C PRO A 590 47.31 13.19 -8.72
N GLN A 591 47.39 11.88 -9.02
CA GLN A 591 48.53 11.00 -8.69
C GLN A 591 48.80 10.94 -7.18
N ILE A 592 47.72 10.77 -6.40
CA ILE A 592 47.74 10.71 -4.93
C ILE A 592 47.02 9.43 -4.50
N ASP A 593 47.66 8.66 -3.61
CA ASP A 593 47.04 7.50 -2.95
C ASP A 593 45.93 7.95 -2.00
N TRP A 594 44.79 7.25 -2.05
CA TRP A 594 43.61 7.55 -1.25
C TRP A 594 43.90 7.61 0.25
N ASN A 595 44.69 6.67 0.79
CA ASN A 595 44.97 6.65 2.22
C ASN A 595 45.88 7.80 2.64
N ASP A 596 46.85 8.16 1.80
CA ASP A 596 47.70 9.32 2.03
C ASP A 596 46.90 10.63 1.98
N PHE A 597 45.95 10.74 1.05
CA PHE A 597 45.02 11.87 0.99
C PHE A 597 44.18 11.98 2.26
N ILE A 598 43.52 10.91 2.69
CA ILE A 598 42.69 10.91 3.90
C ILE A 598 43.53 11.23 5.14
N LYS A 599 44.75 10.67 5.25
CA LYS A 599 45.66 10.97 6.35
C LYS A 599 46.08 12.44 6.38
N ALA A 600 46.34 13.03 5.21
CA ALA A 600 46.64 14.45 5.11
C ALA A 600 45.44 15.31 5.55
N GLN A 601 44.24 14.99 5.06
CA GLN A 601 43.01 15.71 5.42
C GLN A 601 42.60 15.56 6.89
N ALA A 602 42.93 14.42 7.50
CA ALA A 602 42.71 14.15 8.93
C ALA A 602 43.75 14.82 9.85
N THR A 603 44.68 15.63 9.33
CA THR A 603 45.70 16.28 10.16
C THR A 603 45.20 17.61 10.72
N ALA A 604 45.30 17.76 12.05
CA ALA A 604 45.00 18.99 12.80
C ALA A 604 43.63 19.59 12.44
N ASP A 605 43.63 20.79 11.83
CA ASP A 605 42.52 21.69 11.53
C ASP A 605 42.16 21.76 10.04
N ARG A 606 42.70 20.86 9.20
CA ARG A 606 42.50 20.89 7.75
C ARG A 606 41.07 20.56 7.32
N SER A 607 40.38 19.76 8.10
CA SER A 607 38.98 19.39 7.87
C SER A 607 38.21 19.47 9.18
N LEU A 608 37.33 20.46 9.27
CA LEU A 608 36.55 20.79 10.46
C LEU A 608 35.05 20.57 10.21
N VAL A 609 34.33 20.26 11.29
CA VAL A 609 32.88 20.25 11.39
C VAL A 609 32.44 21.20 12.52
N ASP A 610 31.26 21.79 12.37
CA ASP A 610 30.65 22.58 13.42
C ASP A 610 30.02 21.66 14.46
N SER A 611 30.62 21.55 15.65
CA SER A 611 30.15 20.66 16.72
C SER A 611 28.81 21.09 17.32
N GLY A 612 28.34 22.31 17.06
CA GLY A 612 27.01 22.76 17.50
C GLY A 612 25.88 22.26 16.62
N ASN A 613 26.17 21.99 15.34
CA ASN A 613 25.18 21.65 14.31
C ASN A 613 25.40 20.25 13.69
N SER A 614 26.41 19.50 14.15
CA SER A 614 26.75 18.17 13.62
C SER A 614 26.57 17.09 14.68
N PRO A 615 26.23 15.84 14.30
CA PRO A 615 26.19 14.71 15.22
C PRO A 615 27.52 14.51 15.96
N ALA A 616 27.47 14.07 17.22
CA ALA A 616 28.69 13.94 18.04
C ALA A 616 29.73 12.97 17.44
N HIS A 617 29.31 11.91 16.74
CA HIS A 617 30.19 10.94 16.10
C HIS A 617 30.92 11.50 14.87
N TRP A 618 30.52 12.67 14.37
CA TRP A 618 31.24 13.36 13.29
C TRP A 618 32.52 14.04 13.79
N ILE A 619 32.67 14.20 15.11
CA ILE A 619 33.80 14.90 15.71
C ILE A 619 34.89 13.88 16.03
N ARG A 620 36.13 14.17 15.62
CA ARG A 620 37.28 13.35 15.99
C ARG A 620 37.45 13.35 17.50
N SER A 621 37.56 12.16 18.08
CA SER A 621 37.80 11.97 19.51
C SER A 621 39.01 12.78 19.98
N GLY A 622 38.84 13.51 21.08
CA GLY A 622 39.87 14.36 21.66
C GLY A 622 40.18 15.66 20.89
N SER A 623 39.43 16.01 19.84
CA SER A 623 39.68 17.26 19.10
C SER A 623 39.46 18.50 19.99
N PRO A 624 40.41 19.45 20.02
CA PRO A 624 40.15 20.79 20.55
C PRO A 624 39.19 21.56 19.63
N VAL A 625 38.73 22.73 20.11
CA VAL A 625 38.13 23.76 19.26
C VAL A 625 39.24 24.47 18.52
N TYR A 626 39.16 24.54 17.19
CA TYR A 626 40.15 25.19 16.34
C TYR A 626 39.72 26.60 15.91
N ASP A 627 38.43 26.82 15.67
CA ASP A 627 37.88 28.12 15.25
C ASP A 627 36.54 28.43 15.95
N GLY A 628 36.34 29.69 16.27
CA GLY A 628 35.19 30.19 17.03
C GLY A 628 35.00 29.44 18.36
N VAL A 629 33.79 28.93 18.58
CA VAL A 629 33.41 28.19 19.80
C VAL A 629 33.08 26.72 19.55
N SER A 630 32.89 26.31 18.29
CA SER A 630 32.33 25.00 17.94
C SER A 630 33.06 24.27 16.80
N TRP A 631 33.99 24.89 16.07
CA TRP A 631 34.65 24.19 14.97
C TRP A 631 35.72 23.24 15.48
N ARG A 632 35.55 21.94 15.19
CA ARG A 632 36.42 20.85 15.65
C ARG A 632 36.78 19.94 14.49
N ALA A 633 37.89 19.21 14.62
CA ALA A 633 38.34 18.30 13.58
C ALA A 633 37.31 17.19 13.31
N ALA A 634 37.05 16.94 12.04
CA ALA A 634 36.15 15.88 11.59
C ALA A 634 36.75 14.49 11.85
N ALA A 635 35.89 13.53 12.18
CA ALA A 635 36.25 12.13 12.27
C ALA A 635 36.61 11.56 10.88
N VAL A 636 37.50 10.56 10.83
CA VAL A 636 37.97 9.97 9.57
C VAL A 636 36.81 9.48 8.67
N PRO A 637 35.77 8.79 9.17
CA PRO A 637 34.64 8.39 8.32
C PRO A 637 33.93 9.57 7.63
N VAL A 638 33.80 10.71 8.32
CA VAL A 638 33.21 11.93 7.75
C VAL A 638 34.10 12.49 6.64
N ILE A 639 35.41 12.59 6.89
CA ILE A 639 36.37 13.05 5.89
C ILE A 639 36.32 12.14 4.67
N SER A 640 36.38 10.82 4.87
CA SER A 640 36.31 9.82 3.81
C SER A 640 35.04 9.94 2.97
N HIS A 641 33.89 10.19 3.58
CA HIS A 641 32.62 10.38 2.86
C HIS A 641 32.65 11.61 1.95
N PHE A 642 32.98 12.79 2.49
CA PHE A 642 33.02 14.04 1.72
C PHE A 642 34.20 14.13 0.73
N ALA A 643 35.23 13.32 0.96
CA ALA A 643 36.37 13.18 0.07
C ALA A 643 36.07 12.30 -1.15
N ASP A 644 35.15 11.33 -1.06
CA ASP A 644 34.92 10.36 -2.12
C ASP A 644 34.01 10.95 -3.22
N PRO A 645 34.52 11.20 -4.43
CA PRO A 645 33.74 11.87 -5.46
C PRO A 645 32.49 11.09 -5.89
N ARG A 646 32.52 9.76 -5.75
CA ARG A 646 31.41 8.86 -6.14
C ARG A 646 30.12 9.11 -5.35
N ASN A 647 30.23 9.70 -4.16
CA ASN A 647 29.08 10.04 -3.33
C ASN A 647 28.28 11.25 -3.84
N PHE A 648 28.80 11.97 -4.83
CA PHE A 648 28.26 13.27 -5.25
C PHE A 648 28.13 13.40 -6.76
N LEU A 649 27.99 12.28 -7.48
CA LEU A 649 27.86 12.28 -8.94
C LEU A 649 26.41 12.37 -9.42
N ASP A 650 25.44 12.42 -8.49
CA ASP A 650 24.04 12.71 -8.83
C ASP A 650 23.89 14.15 -9.35
N PRO A 651 22.82 14.45 -10.12
CA PRO A 651 22.70 15.72 -10.82
C PRO A 651 22.61 16.95 -9.91
N VAL A 652 22.37 16.79 -8.61
CA VAL A 652 22.32 17.89 -7.65
C VAL A 652 23.71 18.14 -7.06
N ASN A 653 24.39 17.09 -6.60
CA ASN A 653 25.64 17.25 -5.85
C ASN A 653 26.90 17.33 -6.72
N ILE A 654 26.79 17.07 -8.02
CA ILE A 654 27.92 17.07 -8.98
C ILE A 654 28.54 18.45 -9.21
N PHE A 655 27.80 19.53 -8.95
CA PHE A 655 28.25 20.90 -9.19
C PHE A 655 29.45 21.34 -8.35
N GLN A 656 29.84 20.58 -7.33
CA GLN A 656 31.13 20.79 -6.66
C GLN A 656 32.34 20.51 -7.57
N PHE A 657 32.14 19.77 -8.66
CA PHE A 657 33.15 19.45 -9.68
C PHE A 657 33.04 20.34 -10.91
N GLU A 658 32.09 21.29 -10.97
CA GLU A 658 31.97 22.20 -12.09
C GLU A 658 33.27 22.99 -12.28
N LYS A 659 33.78 22.97 -13.50
CA LYS A 659 34.96 23.73 -13.91
C LYS A 659 34.60 25.20 -14.07
N MET A 660 35.13 26.02 -13.17
CA MET A 660 34.89 27.46 -13.13
C MET A 660 35.76 28.24 -14.13
N THR A 661 36.77 27.62 -14.76
CA THR A 661 37.64 28.26 -15.77
C THR A 661 36.97 28.44 -17.12
N PHE A 662 37.49 29.36 -17.95
CA PHE A 662 36.96 29.54 -19.30
C PHE A 662 37.40 28.38 -20.21
N SER A 663 36.45 27.63 -20.76
CA SER A 663 36.71 26.69 -21.86
C SER A 663 36.15 27.22 -23.19
N SER A 664 37.03 27.36 -24.19
CA SER A 664 36.61 27.71 -25.56
C SER A 664 35.82 26.60 -26.26
N GLU A 665 35.76 25.39 -25.69
CA GLU A 665 35.06 24.23 -26.25
C GLU A 665 33.56 24.23 -25.94
N VAL A 666 33.15 24.90 -24.86
CA VAL A 666 31.73 24.94 -24.43
C VAL A 666 31.18 26.35 -24.33
N HIS A 667 32.01 27.36 -24.05
CA HIS A 667 31.57 28.74 -23.85
C HIS A 667 31.53 29.54 -25.16
N HIS A 668 30.73 29.06 -26.10
CA HIS A 668 30.44 29.77 -27.35
C HIS A 668 29.39 30.87 -27.14
N THR A 669 29.40 31.89 -27.99
CA THR A 669 28.42 32.99 -27.94
C THR A 669 26.99 32.47 -28.03
N ASP A 670 26.69 31.54 -28.93
CA ASP A 670 25.34 31.01 -29.14
C ASP A 670 24.81 30.27 -27.89
N ALA A 671 25.69 29.59 -27.15
CA ALA A 671 25.33 28.91 -25.90
C ALA A 671 24.97 29.94 -24.81
N VAL A 672 25.81 30.98 -24.66
CA VAL A 672 25.51 32.10 -23.74
C VAL A 672 24.25 32.85 -24.20
N GLU A 673 24.02 33.07 -25.49
CA GLU A 673 22.82 33.73 -25.99
C GLU A 673 21.55 32.94 -25.64
N THR A 674 21.61 31.61 -25.73
CA THR A 674 20.52 30.72 -25.29
C THR A 674 20.23 30.88 -23.80
N MET A 675 21.27 30.95 -22.98
CA MET A 675 21.19 31.18 -21.53
C MET A 675 20.56 32.54 -21.16
N LEU A 676 20.72 33.56 -22.01
CA LEU A 676 20.24 34.92 -21.75
C LEU A 676 18.80 35.18 -22.23
N ARG A 677 18.14 34.24 -22.91
CA ARG A 677 16.78 34.41 -23.42
C ARG A 677 15.78 34.75 -22.31
N GLY A 678 14.89 35.70 -22.58
CA GLY A 678 13.89 36.15 -21.61
C GLY A 678 14.48 36.95 -20.43
N THR A 679 15.75 37.35 -20.50
CA THR A 679 16.38 38.28 -19.55
C THR A 679 16.59 39.65 -20.19
N PHE A 680 16.92 40.68 -19.39
CA PHE A 680 17.29 42.00 -19.91
C PHE A 680 18.55 41.98 -20.79
N MET A 681 19.34 40.92 -20.69
CA MET A 681 20.56 40.69 -21.47
C MET A 681 20.31 39.95 -22.79
N GLU A 682 19.06 39.62 -23.12
CA GLU A 682 18.71 38.98 -24.38
C GLU A 682 19.13 39.81 -25.60
N SER A 683 19.43 39.14 -26.71
CA SER A 683 19.72 39.77 -27.99
C SER A 683 18.58 40.70 -28.43
N GLY A 684 18.93 41.90 -28.90
CA GLY A 684 17.95 42.93 -29.25
C GLY A 684 17.28 43.63 -28.06
N ASN A 685 17.85 43.53 -26.85
CA ASN A 685 17.35 44.26 -25.67
C ASN A 685 17.25 45.79 -25.88
N ARG A 686 16.51 46.44 -24.98
CA ARG A 686 16.21 47.88 -25.04
C ARG A 686 17.43 48.79 -25.05
N GLN A 687 18.57 48.34 -24.54
CA GLN A 687 19.81 49.11 -24.50
C GLN A 687 20.65 48.92 -25.77
N GLY A 688 20.29 47.97 -26.65
CA GLY A 688 21.03 47.65 -27.86
C GLY A 688 22.41 47.05 -27.59
N ILE A 689 22.62 46.47 -26.40
CA ILE A 689 23.91 45.90 -25.99
C ILE A 689 23.92 44.41 -26.31
N ASP A 690 24.97 43.93 -26.95
CA ASP A 690 25.13 42.49 -27.20
C ASP A 690 25.86 41.82 -26.02
N TYR A 691 25.08 41.33 -25.05
CA TYR A 691 25.61 40.82 -23.78
C TYR A 691 26.27 39.45 -23.90
N ALA A 692 25.82 38.57 -24.80
CA ALA A 692 26.39 37.23 -24.93
C ALA A 692 27.88 37.26 -25.37
N PRO A 693 28.28 37.97 -26.44
CA PRO A 693 29.68 38.17 -26.77
C PRO A 693 30.46 38.88 -25.67
N LEU A 694 29.81 39.80 -24.95
CA LEU A 694 30.46 40.54 -23.86
C LEU A 694 30.79 39.63 -22.67
N LEU A 695 29.88 38.73 -22.29
CA LEU A 695 30.08 37.73 -21.24
C LEU A 695 31.14 36.70 -21.63
N VAL A 696 31.13 36.24 -22.89
CA VAL A 696 32.19 35.36 -23.41
C VAL A 696 33.55 36.07 -23.37
N LEU A 697 33.60 37.35 -23.74
CA LEU A 697 34.82 38.15 -23.66
C LEU A 697 35.28 38.36 -22.21
N ALA A 698 34.34 38.65 -21.30
CA ALA A 698 34.62 38.79 -19.87
C ALA A 698 35.20 37.50 -19.30
N GLY A 699 34.54 36.37 -19.55
CA GLY A 699 35.02 35.07 -19.12
C GLY A 699 36.38 34.71 -19.70
N ARG A 700 36.60 34.94 -21.00
CA ARG A 700 37.91 34.71 -21.63
C ARG A 700 39.02 35.58 -21.02
N ARG A 701 38.74 36.85 -20.73
CA ARG A 701 39.74 37.77 -20.17
C ARG A 701 40.08 37.47 -18.72
N ALA A 702 39.08 37.01 -17.96
CA ALA A 702 39.23 36.69 -16.56
C ALA A 702 39.52 35.19 -16.31
N ASP A 703 39.58 34.36 -17.36
CA ASP A 703 39.65 32.90 -17.27
C ASP A 703 38.58 32.30 -16.33
N ILE A 704 37.33 32.72 -16.52
CA ILE A 704 36.19 32.25 -15.73
C ILE A 704 35.01 31.89 -16.64
N SER A 705 34.20 30.93 -16.22
CA SER A 705 33.01 30.47 -16.94
C SER A 705 32.03 31.62 -17.21
N PRO A 706 31.71 31.93 -18.49
CA PRO A 706 30.64 32.86 -18.84
C PRO A 706 29.27 32.40 -18.36
N PHE A 707 29.05 31.08 -18.20
CA PHE A 707 27.82 30.56 -17.61
C PHE A 707 27.73 30.93 -16.12
N PHE A 708 28.83 30.77 -15.38
CA PHE A 708 28.89 31.23 -13.99
C PHE A 708 28.65 32.75 -13.89
N LEU A 709 29.29 33.54 -14.76
CA LEU A 709 29.12 35.00 -14.78
C LEU A 709 27.68 35.40 -15.10
N ALA A 710 27.07 34.84 -16.14
CA ALA A 710 25.72 35.21 -16.53
C ALA A 710 24.68 34.82 -15.46
N ALA A 711 24.81 33.66 -14.82
CA ALA A 711 23.93 33.25 -13.73
C ALA A 711 24.04 34.21 -12.55
N ARG A 712 25.27 34.63 -12.20
CA ARG A 712 25.50 35.68 -11.19
C ARG A 712 24.84 37.00 -11.57
N VAL A 713 24.99 37.47 -12.82
CA VAL A 713 24.32 38.72 -13.22
C VAL A 713 22.81 38.62 -13.11
N ILE A 714 22.21 37.50 -13.54
CA ILE A 714 20.77 37.28 -13.44
C ILE A 714 20.31 37.25 -11.97
N GLN A 715 21.05 36.56 -11.11
CA GLN A 715 20.74 36.46 -9.69
C GLN A 715 20.84 37.83 -8.99
N GLU A 716 21.89 38.60 -9.27
CA GLU A 716 22.19 39.86 -8.58
C GLU A 716 21.34 41.03 -9.10
N MET A 717 21.15 41.10 -10.42
CA MET A 717 20.45 42.23 -11.07
C MET A 717 18.97 41.96 -11.31
N GLY A 718 18.54 40.70 -11.16
CA GLY A 718 17.24 40.19 -11.54
C GLY A 718 17.10 40.02 -13.06
N ARG A 719 16.09 39.22 -13.46
CA ARG A 719 15.88 38.86 -14.87
C ARG A 719 15.52 40.06 -15.74
N GLN A 720 14.92 41.11 -15.19
CA GLN A 720 14.42 42.27 -15.94
C GLN A 720 15.17 43.57 -15.62
N ALA A 721 16.40 43.47 -15.11
CA ALA A 721 17.21 44.61 -14.67
C ALA A 721 16.51 45.45 -13.58
N GLU A 722 16.00 44.77 -12.55
CA GLU A 722 15.32 45.35 -11.40
C GLU A 722 16.25 46.26 -10.56
N SER A 723 17.56 46.09 -10.70
CA SER A 723 18.58 46.97 -10.14
C SER A 723 18.95 48.11 -11.10
N PRO A 724 18.93 49.38 -10.68
CA PRO A 724 19.40 50.50 -11.52
C PRO A 724 20.90 50.46 -11.83
N LEU A 725 21.67 49.62 -11.11
CA LEU A 725 23.09 49.35 -11.41
C LEU A 725 23.28 48.46 -12.64
N ALA A 726 22.26 47.72 -13.08
CA ALA A 726 22.30 46.97 -14.32
C ALA A 726 22.14 47.88 -15.55
N THR A 727 21.46 49.01 -15.36
CA THR A 727 21.11 49.94 -16.44
C THR A 727 21.90 51.25 -16.44
N GLY A 728 22.70 51.50 -15.40
CA GLY A 728 23.45 52.74 -15.24
C GLY A 728 22.57 53.94 -14.88
N SER A 729 21.38 53.69 -14.32
CA SER A 729 20.35 54.70 -14.10
C SER A 729 20.17 55.11 -12.63
N LEU A 730 21.12 54.75 -11.75
CA LEU A 730 21.03 55.10 -10.32
C LEU A 730 21.18 56.62 -10.16
N SER A 731 20.21 57.25 -9.50
CA SER A 731 20.22 58.70 -9.24
C SER A 731 21.48 59.12 -8.48
N GLY A 732 22.20 60.12 -9.01
CA GLY A 732 23.48 60.59 -8.45
C GLY A 732 24.72 59.87 -8.98
N TYR A 733 24.55 58.75 -9.71
CA TYR A 733 25.63 57.97 -10.30
C TYR A 733 25.28 57.56 -11.76
N PRO A 734 25.03 58.54 -12.66
CA PRO A 734 24.69 58.23 -14.04
C PRO A 734 25.85 57.49 -14.73
N ASP A 735 25.49 56.54 -15.59
CA ASP A 735 26.41 55.71 -16.38
C ASP A 735 27.34 54.80 -15.55
N ILE A 736 27.08 54.61 -14.26
CA ILE A 736 27.81 53.67 -13.41
C ILE A 736 27.08 52.34 -13.35
N TYR A 737 27.76 51.28 -13.77
CA TYR A 737 27.22 49.92 -13.84
C TYR A 737 27.91 49.01 -12.81
N ASN A 738 27.16 48.06 -12.26
CA ASN A 738 27.70 47.03 -11.38
C ASN A 738 26.84 45.75 -11.46
N PHE A 739 27.18 44.88 -12.40
CA PHE A 739 26.38 43.67 -12.72
C PHE A 739 26.48 42.55 -11.67
N TYR A 740 27.50 42.57 -10.82
CA TYR A 740 27.76 41.52 -9.83
C TYR A 740 27.59 42.01 -8.40
N ASN A 741 27.02 43.20 -8.21
CA ASN A 741 26.71 43.77 -6.90
C ASN A 741 27.95 43.94 -5.98
N ILE A 742 29.13 44.11 -6.56
CA ILE A 742 30.40 44.15 -5.83
C ILE A 742 30.46 45.44 -5.01
N GLY A 743 30.74 45.33 -3.71
CA GLY A 743 30.80 46.47 -2.80
C GLY A 743 29.44 47.00 -2.31
N SER A 744 28.32 46.35 -2.68
CA SER A 744 26.97 46.76 -2.29
C SER A 744 26.60 46.32 -0.87
N THR A 745 27.29 46.84 0.13
CA THR A 745 27.01 46.53 1.55
C THR A 745 25.75 47.27 2.06
N PRO A 746 24.85 46.61 2.82
CA PRO A 746 23.66 47.27 3.35
C PRO A 746 23.98 48.48 4.21
N ASN A 747 23.28 49.59 3.94
CA ASN A 747 23.25 50.75 4.82
C ASN A 747 21.77 51.11 5.08
N PRO A 748 21.17 50.59 6.18
CA PRO A 748 19.75 50.78 6.47
C PRO A 748 19.35 52.24 6.73
N GLU A 749 20.31 53.11 7.05
CA GLU A 749 20.08 54.52 7.37
C GLU A 749 19.93 55.38 6.11
N VAL A 750 20.31 54.85 4.94
CA VAL A 750 20.27 55.56 3.65
C VAL A 750 19.34 54.81 2.70
N PRO A 751 18.28 55.46 2.17
CA PRO A 751 17.49 54.89 1.08
C PRO A 751 18.38 54.46 -0.09
N ASP A 752 18.17 53.25 -0.62
CA ASP A 752 19.05 52.62 -1.62
C ASP A 752 20.53 52.47 -1.18
N GLY A 753 20.81 52.48 0.12
CA GLY A 753 22.18 52.52 0.67
C GLY A 753 23.11 51.42 0.13
N ALA A 754 22.61 50.19 -0.05
CA ALA A 754 23.38 49.11 -0.67
C ALA A 754 23.75 49.42 -2.13
N ARG A 755 22.81 49.91 -2.92
CA ARG A 755 23.02 50.26 -4.34
C ARG A 755 23.95 51.47 -4.47
N ILE A 756 23.81 52.45 -3.59
CA ILE A 756 24.71 53.60 -3.51
C ILE A 756 26.13 53.14 -3.19
N ASN A 757 26.31 52.27 -2.20
CA ASN A 757 27.63 51.72 -1.89
C ASN A 757 28.23 50.94 -3.07
N GLY A 758 27.41 50.13 -3.76
CA GLY A 758 27.81 49.44 -4.99
C GLY A 758 28.23 50.38 -6.12
N ALA A 759 27.51 51.48 -6.33
CA ALA A 759 27.89 52.51 -7.31
C ALA A 759 29.19 53.23 -6.92
N ARG A 760 29.36 53.55 -5.64
CA ARG A 760 30.57 54.18 -5.11
C ARG A 760 31.79 53.28 -5.30
N TYR A 761 31.65 51.98 -5.04
CA TYR A 761 32.70 51.00 -5.30
C TYR A 761 33.03 50.93 -6.80
N ALA A 762 32.01 50.79 -7.64
CA ALA A 762 32.15 50.76 -9.09
C ALA A 762 32.82 52.02 -9.68
N MET A 763 32.71 53.16 -8.99
CA MET A 763 33.28 54.43 -9.43
C MET A 763 34.67 54.72 -8.85
N PHE A 764 34.94 54.34 -7.60
CA PHE A 764 36.13 54.80 -6.85
C PHE A 764 36.90 53.68 -6.13
N GLY A 765 36.45 52.42 -6.20
CA GLY A 765 37.13 51.29 -5.55
C GLY A 765 36.78 51.13 -4.07
N VAL A 766 37.65 50.43 -3.33
CA VAL A 766 37.50 50.02 -1.93
C VAL A 766 37.35 51.21 -0.98
N ASN A 767 38.05 52.33 -1.27
CA ASN A 767 38.05 53.54 -0.44
C ASN A 767 37.37 54.71 -1.18
N PRO A 768 36.04 54.68 -1.37
CA PRO A 768 35.36 55.64 -2.23
C PRO A 768 35.39 57.09 -1.74
N ASP A 769 35.69 57.32 -0.46
CA ASP A 769 35.84 58.67 0.11
C ASP A 769 37.17 59.34 -0.28
N GLN A 770 38.19 58.56 -0.66
CA GLN A 770 39.49 59.09 -1.08
C GLN A 770 39.48 59.50 -2.55
N GLY A 771 38.61 58.89 -3.37
CA GLY A 771 38.48 59.19 -4.80
C GLY A 771 39.69 58.79 -5.65
N GLU A 772 40.63 58.02 -5.09
CA GLU A 772 41.83 57.53 -5.77
C GLU A 772 41.66 56.06 -6.16
N ILE A 773 41.96 55.73 -7.41
CA ILE A 773 41.93 54.36 -7.92
C ILE A 773 43.34 53.80 -7.86
N SER A 774 43.54 52.73 -7.10
CA SER A 774 44.81 52.01 -7.01
C SER A 774 45.14 51.25 -8.29
N GLU A 775 46.39 50.82 -8.45
CA GLU A 775 46.82 50.01 -9.61
C GLU A 775 46.01 48.70 -9.73
N GLN A 776 45.64 48.08 -8.60
CA GLN A 776 44.83 46.86 -8.59
C GLN A 776 43.38 47.14 -9.03
N GLU A 777 42.77 48.22 -8.56
CA GLU A 777 41.41 48.60 -8.97
C GLU A 777 41.34 49.02 -10.43
N ALA A 778 42.40 49.67 -10.94
CA ALA A 778 42.56 49.95 -12.36
C ALA A 778 42.68 48.66 -13.19
N ALA A 779 43.33 47.61 -12.66
CA ALA A 779 43.38 46.30 -13.29
C ALA A 779 41.99 45.63 -13.38
N TRP A 780 41.10 45.89 -12.42
CA TRP A 780 39.67 45.53 -12.48
C TRP A 780 38.82 46.52 -13.29
N LEU A 781 39.44 47.41 -14.07
CA LEU A 781 38.78 48.37 -14.95
C LEU A 781 37.85 49.38 -14.23
N ILE A 782 38.10 49.69 -12.96
CA ILE A 782 37.42 50.81 -12.27
C ILE A 782 37.92 52.15 -12.89
N PRO A 783 37.04 53.15 -13.17
CA PRO A 783 35.59 53.15 -12.93
C PRO A 783 34.81 52.31 -13.96
N TRP A 784 33.75 51.65 -13.52
CA TRP A 784 32.82 50.86 -14.32
C TRP A 784 31.74 51.73 -14.99
N ASN A 785 32.19 52.72 -15.76
CA ASN A 785 31.34 53.72 -16.40
C ASN A 785 30.78 53.31 -17.78
N THR A 786 30.88 52.02 -18.13
CA THR A 786 30.28 51.42 -19.32
C THR A 786 29.91 49.97 -19.01
N PRO A 787 28.90 49.40 -19.68
CA PRO A 787 28.53 47.99 -19.51
C PRO A 787 29.73 47.05 -19.72
N GLN A 788 30.53 47.30 -20.76
CA GLN A 788 31.71 46.49 -21.06
C GLN A 788 32.75 46.50 -19.94
N ARG A 789 33.08 47.68 -19.40
CA ARG A 789 34.06 47.81 -18.31
C ARG A 789 33.55 47.14 -17.03
N ALA A 790 32.27 47.32 -16.70
CA ALA A 790 31.68 46.72 -15.51
C ALA A 790 31.64 45.20 -15.57
N MET A 791 31.28 44.65 -16.73
CA MET A 791 31.14 43.21 -16.92
C MET A 791 32.50 42.48 -16.92
N ILE A 792 33.48 43.02 -17.66
CA ILE A 792 34.85 42.47 -17.68
C ILE A 792 35.56 42.74 -16.35
N GLY A 793 35.43 43.95 -15.81
CA GLY A 793 36.07 44.37 -14.58
C GLY A 793 35.60 43.58 -13.37
N GLY A 794 34.29 43.39 -13.24
CA GLY A 794 33.72 42.52 -12.22
C GLY A 794 34.12 41.06 -12.40
N ALA A 795 34.22 40.55 -13.64
CA ALA A 795 34.71 39.20 -13.88
C ALA A 795 36.17 39.01 -13.44
N LEU A 796 37.05 39.99 -13.70
CA LEU A 796 38.44 39.99 -13.22
C LEU A 796 38.50 39.98 -11.69
N TRP A 797 37.67 40.81 -11.04
CA TRP A 797 37.56 40.85 -9.57
C TRP A 797 37.12 39.51 -8.98
N ILE A 798 36.15 38.85 -9.62
CA ILE A 798 35.64 37.54 -9.21
C ILE A 798 36.74 36.49 -9.41
N SER A 799 37.34 36.41 -10.59
CA SER A 799 38.31 35.36 -10.92
C SER A 799 39.51 35.30 -9.95
N GLU A 800 40.04 36.45 -9.53
CA GLU A 800 41.13 36.52 -8.54
C GLU A 800 40.82 35.78 -7.22
N ARG A 801 39.54 35.63 -6.89
CA ARG A 801 39.06 34.97 -5.68
C ARG A 801 38.65 33.51 -5.88
N TYR A 802 38.25 33.13 -7.10
CA TYR A 802 37.67 31.81 -7.39
C TYR A 802 38.57 30.88 -8.24
N VAL A 803 39.54 31.38 -9.00
CA VAL A 803 40.24 30.59 -10.04
C VAL A 803 41.75 30.44 -9.80
N GLN A 804 42.24 30.66 -8.58
CA GLN A 804 43.68 30.63 -8.30
C GLN A 804 44.38 29.32 -8.74
N VAL A 805 45.53 29.45 -9.42
CA VAL A 805 46.57 28.45 -9.75
C VAL A 805 46.07 27.01 -10.03
N GLY A 806 44.91 26.84 -10.67
CA GLY A 806 44.39 25.54 -11.10
C GLY A 806 43.42 24.83 -10.15
N GLN A 807 43.02 25.46 -9.04
CA GLN A 807 41.91 25.01 -8.19
C GLN A 807 40.56 25.47 -8.76
N ASP A 808 40.26 25.02 -9.98
CA ASP A 808 39.16 25.53 -10.79
C ASP A 808 37.82 24.84 -10.54
N THR A 809 37.67 24.11 -9.43
CA THR A 809 36.40 23.57 -8.94
C THR A 809 36.29 23.77 -7.44
N LEU A 810 35.06 23.82 -6.91
CA LEU A 810 34.83 23.92 -5.46
C LEU A 810 35.50 22.76 -4.69
N TYR A 811 35.50 21.56 -5.27
CA TYR A 811 36.20 20.41 -4.70
C TYR A 811 37.71 20.65 -4.61
N LEU A 812 38.34 21.16 -5.68
CA LEU A 812 39.77 21.47 -5.69
C LEU A 812 40.13 22.63 -4.77
N GLN A 813 39.24 23.62 -4.61
CA GLN A 813 39.42 24.68 -3.61
C GLN A 813 39.36 24.14 -2.18
N LYS A 814 38.48 23.17 -1.89
CA LYS A 814 38.38 22.57 -0.56
C LYS A 814 39.58 21.68 -0.22
N PHE A 815 39.99 20.83 -1.15
CA PHE A 815 40.95 19.75 -0.86
C PHE A 815 42.36 20.03 -1.34
N ASP A 816 42.56 21.01 -2.22
CA ASP A 816 43.84 21.42 -2.77
C ASP A 816 44.71 20.25 -3.27
N LEU A 817 44.33 19.74 -4.45
CA LEU A 817 45.01 18.62 -5.11
C LEU A 817 46.04 19.07 -6.16
N ILE A 818 46.40 20.36 -6.19
CA ILE A 818 47.28 20.93 -7.21
C ILE A 818 48.71 21.08 -6.68
N GLY A 819 49.57 20.13 -7.04
CA GLY A 819 50.92 20.01 -6.48
C GLY A 819 51.93 21.11 -6.87
N SER A 820 51.63 21.97 -7.86
CA SER A 820 52.56 22.98 -8.38
C SER A 820 52.98 24.05 -7.36
N GLN A 821 52.26 24.16 -6.23
CA GLN A 821 52.55 25.08 -5.12
C GLN A 821 52.62 24.36 -3.76
N GLY A 822 52.73 23.03 -3.77
CA GLY A 822 52.62 22.15 -2.61
C GLY A 822 51.20 21.64 -2.39
N LEU A 823 51.04 20.34 -2.18
CA LEU A 823 49.74 19.70 -1.97
C LEU A 823 49.12 20.09 -0.62
N PHE A 824 47.80 20.27 -0.60
CA PHE A 824 47.01 20.48 0.61
C PHE A 824 47.39 21.74 1.41
N ALA A 825 48.10 22.70 0.82
CA ALA A 825 48.67 23.86 1.51
C ALA A 825 47.77 25.10 1.41
N ARG A 826 46.91 25.19 0.39
CA ARG A 826 46.08 26.36 0.06
C ARG A 826 44.62 25.96 -0.08
N GLN A 827 44.05 25.36 0.97
CA GLN A 827 42.61 25.09 0.99
C GLN A 827 41.84 26.39 1.27
N TYR A 828 40.85 26.70 0.44
CA TYR A 828 39.99 27.88 0.59
C TYR A 828 39.16 27.85 1.87
N ALA A 829 38.78 26.64 2.33
CA ALA A 829 37.98 26.45 3.53
C ALA A 829 38.42 25.23 4.34
N GLN A 830 38.26 25.33 5.66
CA GLN A 830 38.45 24.21 6.60
C GLN A 830 37.17 23.38 6.77
N ASN A 831 35.98 23.96 6.55
CA ASN A 831 34.71 23.24 6.65
C ASN A 831 34.65 22.08 5.66
N ILE A 832 34.54 20.84 6.15
CA ILE A 832 34.52 19.63 5.32
C ILE A 832 33.35 19.60 4.33
N GLN A 833 32.24 20.27 4.65
CA GLN A 833 31.03 20.32 3.84
C GLN A 833 31.03 21.42 2.77
N MET A 834 32.06 22.28 2.71
CA MET A 834 32.03 23.50 1.89
C MET A 834 31.73 23.22 0.41
N ALA A 835 32.51 22.33 -0.23
CA ALA A 835 32.36 22.06 -1.66
C ALA A 835 30.98 21.51 -2.01
N TRP A 836 30.48 20.58 -1.19
CA TRP A 836 29.14 20.02 -1.32
C TRP A 836 28.05 21.08 -1.15
N ALA A 837 28.09 21.87 -0.07
CA ALA A 837 27.06 22.86 0.23
C ALA A 837 27.04 24.00 -0.82
N GLU A 838 28.20 24.47 -1.25
CA GLU A 838 28.30 25.49 -2.30
C GLU A 838 27.89 24.94 -3.67
N GLY A 839 28.28 23.71 -4.00
CA GLY A 839 27.85 23.03 -5.22
C GLY A 839 26.33 22.93 -5.34
N ARG A 840 25.64 22.56 -4.24
CA ARG A 840 24.17 22.54 -4.24
C ARG A 840 23.54 23.92 -4.40
N ARG A 841 24.14 24.97 -3.83
CA ARG A 841 23.68 26.36 -4.05
C ARG A 841 23.88 26.77 -5.51
N THR A 842 24.99 26.37 -6.13
CA THR A 842 25.26 26.60 -7.55
C THR A 842 24.24 25.87 -8.42
N TRP A 843 23.98 24.58 -8.16
CA TRP A 843 22.92 23.83 -8.82
C TRP A 843 21.56 24.52 -8.68
N GLN A 844 21.21 24.96 -7.47
CA GLN A 844 19.95 25.65 -7.22
C GLN A 844 19.88 26.97 -8.01
N ALA A 845 20.96 27.74 -8.07
CA ALA A 845 21.00 28.97 -8.85
C ALA A 845 20.79 28.69 -10.36
N TYR A 846 21.39 27.64 -10.90
CA TYR A 846 21.17 27.23 -12.30
C TYR A 846 19.77 26.69 -12.53
N ARG A 847 19.22 25.90 -11.60
CA ARG A 847 17.84 25.41 -11.67
C ARG A 847 16.83 26.55 -11.67
N ASP A 848 16.96 27.47 -10.72
CA ASP A 848 16.04 28.60 -10.54
C ASP A 848 16.16 29.62 -11.70
N THR A 849 17.16 29.46 -12.58
CA THR A 849 17.35 30.24 -13.81
C THR A 849 17.12 29.46 -15.10
N ASP A 850 16.70 28.19 -15.04
CA ASP A 850 16.47 27.27 -16.18
C ASP A 850 17.73 26.98 -17.02
N LEU A 851 18.88 26.82 -16.37
CA LEU A 851 20.19 26.72 -17.02
C LEU A 851 20.86 25.35 -16.85
N LEU A 852 20.16 24.37 -16.32
CA LEU A 852 20.74 23.03 -16.10
C LEU A 852 21.08 22.31 -17.42
N ASP A 853 20.46 22.67 -18.54
CA ASP A 853 20.73 22.05 -19.86
C ASP A 853 22.00 22.58 -20.56
N GLN A 854 22.72 23.53 -19.95
CA GLN A 854 23.94 24.08 -20.53
C GLN A 854 25.10 23.06 -20.50
N PRO A 855 26.07 23.16 -21.43
CA PRO A 855 27.19 22.22 -21.53
C PRO A 855 28.26 22.46 -20.45
N PHE A 856 27.90 22.23 -19.18
CA PHE A 856 28.83 22.29 -18.06
C PHE A 856 29.91 21.20 -18.18
N VAL A 857 31.12 21.53 -17.73
CA VAL A 857 32.23 20.60 -17.67
C VAL A 857 32.49 20.25 -16.21
N PHE A 858 32.39 18.98 -15.85
CA PHE A 858 32.67 18.49 -14.50
C PHE A 858 34.03 17.80 -14.45
N ARG A 859 34.96 18.39 -13.71
CA ARG A 859 36.32 17.86 -13.53
C ARG A 859 36.37 17.05 -12.24
N ILE A 860 36.32 15.72 -12.38
CA ILE A 860 36.06 14.78 -11.29
C ILE A 860 37.35 14.05 -10.90
N PRO A 861 37.81 14.11 -9.64
CA PRO A 861 39.04 13.46 -9.21
C PRO A 861 38.93 11.93 -9.15
N ILE A 862 40.05 11.24 -9.42
CA ILE A 862 40.20 9.80 -9.27
C ILE A 862 41.54 9.53 -8.54
N PHE A 863 41.46 9.09 -7.29
CA PHE A 863 42.64 8.76 -6.49
C PHE A 863 43.16 7.36 -6.79
N GLU A 864 44.44 7.13 -6.52
CA GLU A 864 45.04 5.79 -6.59
C GLU A 864 44.65 5.00 -5.33
N GLY A 865 44.45 3.69 -5.45
CA GLY A 865 44.16 2.84 -4.28
C GLY A 865 42.82 3.13 -3.59
N MET A 866 41.83 3.71 -4.29
CA MET A 866 40.49 3.93 -3.74
C MET A 866 39.81 2.60 -3.35
N PRO A 867 38.97 2.60 -2.30
CA PRO A 867 38.19 1.41 -1.92
C PRO A 867 37.16 1.04 -2.99
N ASP A 868 36.83 -0.24 -3.11
CA ASP A 868 35.93 -0.77 -4.14
C ASP A 868 34.53 -0.11 -4.11
N LYS A 869 34.01 0.15 -2.91
CA LYS A 869 32.71 0.82 -2.70
C LYS A 869 32.89 2.28 -2.27
N PRO A 870 31.95 3.18 -2.66
CA PRO A 870 31.91 4.54 -2.13
C PRO A 870 31.85 4.56 -0.60
N GLN A 871 32.44 5.58 0.00
CA GLN A 871 32.43 5.73 1.47
C GLN A 871 31.03 6.11 1.96
N PRO A 872 30.38 5.32 2.82
CA PRO A 872 28.98 5.55 3.20
C PRO A 872 28.81 6.86 3.96
N TRP A 873 27.57 7.36 4.01
CA TRP A 873 27.22 8.50 4.88
C TRP A 873 27.58 8.15 6.34
N PRO A 874 28.29 9.05 7.06
CA PRO A 874 28.94 8.75 8.34
C PRO A 874 28.01 8.66 9.55
#